data_AF-A0A7J6VYS9-F1
#
_entry.id   AF-A0A7J6VYS9-F1
#
_cell.length_a   1.000
_cell.length_b   1.000
_cell.length_c   1.000
_cell.angle_alpha   90.00
_cell.angle_beta   90.00
_cell.angle_gamma   90.00
#
_symmetry.space_group_name_H-M   'P 1'
#
loop_
_entity.id
_entity.type
_entity.pdbx_description
1 polymer ?
#
loop_
_entity_poly.entity_id
_entity_poly.type
_entity_poly.pdbx_seq_one_letter_code
_entity_poly.pdbx_strand_id
1 'polypeptide(L)'
;MHVLPCLQRLHRLETLFEEISTKHAEFPLEKDQMQMESMDRIKSVEFDLEKTKKVLHATIRLEPIGNWGAAIESICNSKVQDRIYVAATVIAHSKIYELRLTASFSTPYIENECNDIPLGSTLTPSTPNNSNWSSPNNTFTVSVIPANPTSYFAAISFSGIPVWKAGGDTLLVDFSARFELLLNGNLRLINGSGDVVWESRTSNRGVTTAVLDDSGNLSLRNGSITVWSSFENPTNIILPNQNFTTSMRLQSGSYSFVLQDSGNLTLRWNNDTMYWNQALNSSFIGNLSSPILRFQQIGIIQLSDPTLTVPVNMAYSSDYGEGTGILRYLKLDSDGNLRIYSSDRGSGTSTQRWAAVLDQCRVYGWCGNMGICSYNDSAPVCGCPSQNFEFLDPNDSRKGCKRKVRIADCPNNATMLHLENTELLIYPPDTSSQVYTVGISACRENCFVGASCVASTSLADGTGQCYLIGMDFVSGSQSPALPSTSFIKVCSPELPNPSPTTVNLNQQRSSRKLPVWVVAVVVVSTLGALVLLQFGLWLWCCKNSPKYGGLSAQYALLEYASGAPVQFSYKELQRSTKGFKDKLGAGGFGAVYRVSGRRNFEVSVGTNRKKFSMWAYEEYERGLVHSIVDTRLTTHEVDIEQVTRAIEVSFWCIQEQPSQRPSMGKVLQMLEGIIAIEKPPAPNARTEGSVGGTSIWNASSSISPLSTFAPSVQEQSFSSASMQMGDISSVSSKDN
;
A
#
# COMPACT_ATOMS: atom_id res chain seq x y z
N MET A 1 28.46 49.75 8.07
CA MET A 1 27.52 50.50 8.93
C MET A 1 26.15 49.81 9.11
N HIS A 2 26.03 48.48 8.89
CA HIS A 2 24.75 47.74 9.00
C HIS A 2 24.75 46.58 10.01
N VAL A 3 25.82 46.39 10.79
CA VAL A 3 25.90 45.32 11.80
C VAL A 3 25.16 45.69 13.10
N LEU A 4 25.24 46.98 13.50
CA LEU A 4 24.64 47.49 14.74
C LEU A 4 23.09 47.40 14.77
N PRO A 5 22.36 47.72 13.68
CA PRO A 5 20.89 47.59 13.65
C PRO A 5 20.39 46.15 13.68
N CYS A 6 21.18 45.20 13.17
CA CYS A 6 20.83 43.78 13.14
C CYS A 6 20.99 43.14 14.53
N LEU A 7 22.08 43.45 15.23
CA LEU A 7 22.28 43.06 16.63
C LEU A 7 21.23 43.69 17.57
N GLN A 8 20.84 44.95 17.35
CA GLN A 8 19.75 45.57 18.13
C GLN A 8 18.39 44.91 17.90
N ARG A 9 18.12 44.38 16.70
CA ARG A 9 16.89 43.62 16.40
C ARG A 9 16.90 42.23 17.03
N LEU A 10 18.06 41.55 17.06
CA LEU A 10 18.21 40.28 17.76
C LEU A 10 18.01 40.45 19.27
N HIS A 11 18.57 41.51 19.85
CA HIS A 11 18.45 41.75 21.28
C HIS A 11 17.01 42.13 21.71
N ARG A 12 16.23 42.76 20.81
CA ARG A 12 14.78 42.97 21.02
C ARG A 12 13.95 41.69 20.94
N LEU A 13 14.43 40.68 20.21
CA LEU A 13 13.77 39.38 20.10
C LEU A 13 14.07 38.50 21.31
N GLU A 14 15.31 38.54 21.84
CA GLU A 14 15.67 37.87 23.10
C GLU A 14 14.84 38.42 24.28
N THR A 15 14.64 39.73 24.38
CA THR A 15 13.82 40.32 25.47
C THR A 15 12.34 39.98 25.36
N LEU A 16 11.78 39.93 24.13
CA LEU A 16 10.40 39.50 23.90
C LEU A 16 10.17 38.02 24.27
N PHE A 17 11.19 37.17 24.11
CA PHE A 17 11.11 35.75 24.42
C PHE A 17 11.16 35.48 25.94
N GLU A 18 12.05 36.17 26.66
CA GLU A 18 12.12 36.16 28.13
C GLU A 18 10.81 36.65 28.78
N GLU A 19 10.19 37.68 28.22
CA GLU A 19 8.92 38.25 28.72
C GLU A 19 7.72 37.30 28.52
N ILE A 20 7.79 36.41 27.52
CA ILE A 20 6.77 35.39 27.24
C ILE A 20 7.00 34.13 28.10
N SER A 21 8.25 33.75 28.35
CA SER A 21 8.64 32.59 29.16
C SER A 21 8.26 32.71 30.64
N THR A 22 8.26 33.95 31.17
CA THR A 22 8.10 34.21 32.62
C THR A 22 6.65 34.33 33.11
N LYS A 23 5.63 34.29 32.24
CA LYS A 23 4.22 34.29 32.66
C LYS A 23 3.68 32.86 32.84
N HIS A 24 3.68 32.38 34.09
CA HIS A 24 3.00 31.14 34.46
C HIS A 24 1.47 31.28 34.36
N ALA A 25 0.84 30.42 33.56
CA ALA A 25 -0.59 30.14 33.64
C ALA A 25 -0.77 28.81 34.39
N GLU A 26 -1.45 28.83 35.54
CA GLU A 26 -1.89 27.62 36.24
C GLU A 26 -2.93 26.89 35.39
N PHE A 27 -2.63 25.64 35.00
CA PHE A 27 -3.57 24.74 34.33
C PHE A 27 -3.86 23.52 35.22
N PRO A 28 -5.12 23.03 35.28
CA PRO A 28 -5.48 21.87 36.10
C PRO A 28 -4.89 20.56 35.55
N LEU A 29 -4.63 19.65 36.47
CA LEU A 29 -3.87 18.41 36.33
C LEU A 29 -4.62 17.31 35.55
N GLU A 30 -4.78 17.43 34.23
CA GLU A 30 -5.12 16.31 33.34
C GLU A 30 -4.85 16.65 31.86
N LYS A 31 -3.58 16.65 31.41
CA LYS A 31 -3.13 16.53 30.00
C LYS A 31 -1.60 16.72 29.86
N ASP A 32 -0.83 15.74 30.31
CA ASP A 32 0.65 15.80 30.26
C ASP A 32 1.23 15.65 28.83
N GLN A 33 0.43 15.23 27.85
CA GLN A 33 0.92 14.92 26.50
C GLN A 33 1.02 16.13 25.57
N MET A 34 0.16 17.15 25.73
CA MET A 34 0.22 18.38 24.94
C MET A 34 1.30 19.36 25.44
N GLN A 35 1.57 19.39 26.75
CA GLN A 35 2.63 20.22 27.32
C GLN A 35 4.02 19.81 26.81
N MET A 36 4.29 18.50 26.70
CA MET A 36 5.58 17.97 26.25
C MET A 36 5.88 18.36 24.79
N GLU A 37 4.87 18.27 23.91
CA GLU A 37 4.99 18.60 22.49
C GLU A 37 5.14 20.11 22.21
N SER A 38 4.61 20.97 23.08
CA SER A 38 4.83 22.42 22.99
C SER A 38 6.21 22.82 23.49
N MET A 39 6.71 22.16 24.54
CA MET A 39 7.99 22.48 25.17
C MET A 39 9.18 22.02 24.31
N ASP A 40 9.05 20.91 23.58
CA ASP A 40 10.05 20.47 22.60
C ASP A 40 10.13 21.40 21.38
N ARG A 41 9.01 21.95 20.92
CA ARG A 41 9.00 22.95 19.83
C ARG A 41 9.69 24.26 20.24
N ILE A 42 9.55 24.67 21.51
CA ILE A 42 10.22 25.85 22.05
C ILE A 42 11.74 25.61 22.18
N LYS A 43 12.17 24.45 22.70
CA LYS A 43 13.58 24.08 22.79
C LYS A 43 14.27 23.96 21.43
N SER A 44 13.55 23.50 20.40
CA SER A 44 14.07 23.48 19.02
C SER A 44 14.37 24.87 18.48
N VAL A 45 13.53 25.87 18.79
CA VAL A 45 13.72 27.25 18.33
C VAL A 45 14.86 27.94 19.09
N GLU A 46 14.98 27.67 20.40
CA GLU A 46 16.09 28.16 21.23
C GLU A 46 17.45 27.63 20.75
N PHE A 47 17.51 26.35 20.38
CA PHE A 47 18.71 25.72 19.83
C PHE A 47 19.16 26.33 18.50
N ASP A 48 18.21 26.63 17.59
CA ASP A 48 18.50 27.26 16.31
C ASP A 48 18.95 28.73 16.45
N LEU A 49 18.42 29.46 17.44
CA LEU A 49 18.85 30.82 17.76
C LEU A 49 20.31 30.84 18.25
N GLU A 50 20.66 29.91 19.14
CA GLU A 50 22.00 29.78 19.71
C GLU A 50 23.04 29.36 18.66
N LYS A 51 22.64 28.49 17.72
CA LYS A 51 23.47 28.12 16.56
C LYS A 51 23.73 29.31 15.64
N THR A 52 22.71 30.12 15.38
CA THR A 52 22.83 31.33 14.54
C THR A 52 23.73 32.38 15.20
N LYS A 53 23.65 32.53 16.53
CA LYS A 53 24.51 33.41 17.34
C LYS A 53 25.98 33.00 17.28
N LYS A 54 26.26 31.70 17.37
CA LYS A 54 27.63 31.15 17.25
C LYS A 54 28.23 31.39 15.86
N VAL A 55 27.43 31.21 14.80
CA VAL A 55 27.87 31.49 13.43
C VAL A 55 28.15 32.98 13.23
N LEU A 56 27.31 33.87 13.75
CA LEU A 56 27.49 35.32 13.64
C LEU A 56 28.76 35.78 14.40
N HIS A 57 29.00 35.25 15.60
CA HIS A 57 30.20 35.56 16.39
C HIS A 57 31.48 34.99 15.79
N ALA A 58 31.42 33.80 15.18
CA ALA A 58 32.57 33.22 14.46
C ALA A 58 32.93 34.04 13.21
N THR A 59 31.91 34.58 12.52
CA THR A 59 32.10 35.40 11.31
C THR A 59 32.71 36.78 11.60
N ILE A 60 32.54 37.31 12.82
CA ILE A 60 33.08 38.61 13.24
C ILE A 60 34.55 38.54 13.69
N ARG A 61 35.09 37.34 13.97
CA ARG A 61 36.41 37.17 14.62
C ARG A 61 37.59 36.88 13.66
N LEU A 62 37.38 36.97 12.34
CA LEU A 62 38.43 36.80 11.32
C LEU A 62 38.50 38.07 10.43
N GLU A 63 39.54 38.89 10.63
CA GLU A 63 39.87 40.12 9.87
C GLU A 63 40.70 39.83 8.58
N PRO A 64 41.02 40.81 7.68
CA PRO A 64 40.30 42.02 7.26
C PRO A 64 40.23 42.22 5.70
N ILE A 65 39.42 43.21 5.28
CA ILE A 65 39.39 43.91 3.97
C ILE A 65 39.09 43.08 2.71
N GLY A 66 37.88 43.30 2.15
CA GLY A 66 37.64 43.09 0.72
C GLY A 66 36.24 42.61 0.38
N ASN A 67 35.32 43.56 0.16
CA ASN A 67 34.06 43.39 -0.57
C ASN A 67 32.88 42.72 0.18
N TRP A 68 32.36 43.41 1.20
CA TRP A 68 31.21 43.01 2.03
C TRP A 68 29.82 43.36 1.45
N GLY A 69 29.72 43.72 0.16
CA GLY A 69 28.44 44.14 -0.44
C GLY A 69 27.53 42.95 -0.80
N ALA A 70 28.04 41.99 -1.59
CA ALA A 70 27.20 41.00 -2.26
C ALA A 70 26.85 39.76 -1.40
N ALA A 71 27.70 39.37 -0.44
CA ALA A 71 27.45 38.20 0.40
C ALA A 71 26.44 38.47 1.54
N ILE A 72 26.41 39.71 2.06
CA ILE A 72 25.48 40.10 3.13
C ILE A 72 24.06 40.33 2.57
N GLU A 73 23.94 40.83 1.34
CA GLU A 73 22.65 40.97 0.64
C GLU A 73 22.00 39.60 0.34
N SER A 74 22.79 38.56 0.09
CA SER A 74 22.28 37.19 -0.12
C SER A 74 21.82 36.49 1.15
N ILE A 75 22.35 36.85 2.33
CA ILE A 75 21.98 36.22 3.62
C ILE A 75 20.75 36.92 4.22
N CYS A 76 20.58 38.23 4.01
CA CYS A 76 19.39 38.94 4.44
C CYS A 76 18.12 38.60 3.62
N ASN A 77 18.26 38.03 2.42
CA ASN A 77 17.14 37.90 1.47
C ASN A 77 16.76 36.45 1.11
N SER A 78 17.19 35.46 1.88
CA SER A 78 16.84 34.04 1.64
C SER A 78 16.36 33.34 2.91
N LYS A 79 15.08 32.97 2.91
CA LYS A 79 14.41 31.97 3.78
C LYS A 79 14.16 32.28 5.25
N VAL A 80 14.60 33.42 5.80
CA VAL A 80 14.24 33.82 7.19
C VAL A 80 13.03 34.76 7.21
N GLN A 81 12.89 35.65 6.23
CA GLN A 81 11.77 36.61 6.17
C GLN A 81 10.42 35.92 5.86
N ASP A 82 10.40 34.91 4.98
CA ASP A 82 9.18 34.14 4.69
C ASP A 82 8.71 33.30 5.89
N ARG A 83 9.65 32.76 6.69
CA ARG A 83 9.31 31.95 7.87
C ARG A 83 8.89 32.80 9.06
N ILE A 84 9.41 34.02 9.19
CA ILE A 84 8.94 35.00 10.18
C ILE A 84 7.58 35.58 9.78
N TYR A 85 7.30 35.78 8.48
CA TYR A 85 5.96 36.19 8.03
C TYR A 85 4.91 35.11 8.28
N VAL A 86 5.26 33.83 8.07
CA VAL A 86 4.40 32.69 8.42
C VAL A 86 4.20 32.58 9.94
N ALA A 87 5.26 32.73 10.76
CA ALA A 87 5.13 32.74 12.21
C ALA A 87 4.32 33.94 12.74
N ALA A 88 4.49 35.14 12.17
CA ALA A 88 3.73 36.33 12.52
C ALA A 88 2.25 36.22 12.10
N THR A 89 1.95 35.54 10.98
CA THR A 89 0.57 35.27 10.53
C THR A 89 -0.12 34.21 11.40
N VAL A 90 0.62 33.19 11.84
CA VAL A 90 0.14 32.17 12.79
C VAL A 90 -0.07 32.75 14.19
N ILE A 91 0.81 33.65 14.65
CA ILE A 91 0.66 34.35 15.94
C ILE A 91 -0.44 35.43 15.88
N ALA A 92 -0.64 36.10 14.73
CA ALA A 92 -1.76 37.00 14.52
C ALA A 92 -3.10 36.25 14.50
N HIS A 93 -3.17 35.04 13.92
CA HIS A 93 -4.34 34.17 14.01
C HIS A 93 -4.57 33.63 15.43
N SER A 94 -3.51 33.34 16.20
CA SER A 94 -3.61 32.99 17.63
C SER A 94 -4.13 34.17 18.48
N LYS A 95 -3.72 35.41 18.19
CA LYS A 95 -4.22 36.61 18.89
C LYS A 95 -5.62 37.07 18.46
N ILE A 96 -6.08 36.75 17.25
CA ILE A 96 -7.48 36.94 16.83
C ILE A 96 -8.40 35.92 17.54
N TYR A 97 -7.87 34.75 17.90
CA TYR A 97 -8.57 33.77 18.74
C TYR A 97 -8.67 34.19 20.22
N GLU A 98 -7.66 34.87 20.78
CA GLU A 98 -7.67 35.40 22.15
C GLU A 98 -8.52 36.67 22.33
N LEU A 99 -8.63 37.55 21.32
CA LEU A 99 -9.47 38.75 21.39
C LEU A 99 -10.98 38.50 21.19
N ARG A 100 -11.39 37.25 20.93
CA ARG A 100 -12.81 36.83 20.92
C ARG A 100 -13.26 36.07 22.17
N LEU A 101 -12.39 35.88 23.18
CA LEU A 101 -12.71 35.10 24.38
C LEU A 101 -12.91 35.93 25.66
N THR A 102 -12.91 37.26 25.59
CA THR A 102 -13.22 38.15 26.74
C THR A 102 -14.39 39.11 26.52
N ALA A 103 -15.25 38.84 25.53
CA ALA A 103 -16.51 39.56 25.35
C ALA A 103 -17.71 38.62 25.32
N SER A 104 -17.88 37.81 26.37
CA SER A 104 -19.18 37.22 26.70
C SER A 104 -19.86 38.08 27.76
N PHE A 105 -20.60 39.10 27.30
CA PHE A 105 -21.80 39.55 28.01
C PHE A 105 -22.90 39.77 26.97
N SER A 106 -23.90 38.88 27.06
CA SER A 106 -25.22 38.93 26.44
C SER A 106 -25.29 39.10 24.92
N THR A 107 -25.33 37.99 24.17
CA THR A 107 -26.07 37.87 22.89
C THR A 107 -26.45 36.40 22.67
N PRO A 108 -27.56 36.12 21.95
CA PRO A 108 -28.39 34.94 22.16
C PRO A 108 -27.75 33.66 21.62
N TYR A 109 -28.21 32.52 22.14
CA TYR A 109 -28.07 31.20 21.54
C TYR A 109 -28.26 31.29 20.02
N ILE A 110 -27.18 31.10 19.25
CA ILE A 110 -27.31 30.63 17.88
C ILE A 110 -27.37 29.12 18.01
N GLU A 111 -28.58 28.57 17.90
CA GLU A 111 -28.75 27.16 17.55
C GLU A 111 -27.92 26.92 16.30
N ASN A 112 -27.04 25.92 16.32
CA ASN A 112 -26.55 25.32 15.08
C ASN A 112 -27.81 25.02 14.25
N GLU A 113 -27.95 25.60 13.06
CA GLU A 113 -28.97 25.16 12.12
C GLU A 113 -28.77 23.65 11.94
N CYS A 114 -29.65 22.86 12.55
CA CYS A 114 -29.80 21.48 12.16
C CYS A 114 -30.22 21.52 10.70
N ASN A 115 -29.37 21.02 9.80
CA ASN A 115 -29.76 20.69 8.42
C ASN A 115 -30.70 19.48 8.43
N ASP A 116 -31.76 19.57 9.22
CA ASP A 116 -32.85 18.63 9.26
C ASP A 116 -33.62 18.75 7.95
N ILE A 117 -33.83 17.61 7.31
CA ILE A 117 -34.58 17.51 6.07
C ILE A 117 -36.05 17.32 6.47
N PRO A 118 -36.91 18.34 6.31
CA PRO A 118 -38.29 18.25 6.73
C PRO A 118 -39.08 17.30 5.83
N LEU A 119 -40.18 16.77 6.38
CA LEU A 119 -41.14 16.01 5.58
C LEU A 119 -41.69 16.86 4.43
N GLY A 120 -41.89 16.25 3.27
CA GLY A 120 -42.25 16.92 2.02
C GLY A 120 -41.06 17.38 1.16
N SER A 121 -39.82 17.22 1.64
CA SER A 121 -38.62 17.57 0.88
C SER A 121 -38.45 16.68 -0.35
N THR A 122 -38.03 17.27 -1.47
CA THR A 122 -37.83 16.59 -2.75
C THR A 122 -36.56 17.06 -3.43
N LEU A 123 -35.77 16.14 -3.98
CA LEU A 123 -34.64 16.39 -4.86
C LEU A 123 -34.97 15.98 -6.29
N THR A 124 -34.51 16.77 -7.25
CA THR A 124 -34.67 16.49 -8.69
C THR A 124 -33.34 16.71 -9.43
N PRO A 125 -33.12 16.07 -10.58
CA PRO A 125 -31.92 16.30 -11.40
C PRO A 125 -31.76 17.74 -11.92
N SER A 126 -32.87 18.48 -12.04
CA SER A 126 -32.95 19.74 -12.78
C SER A 126 -33.23 20.95 -11.89
N THR A 127 -32.21 21.46 -11.20
CA THR A 127 -32.22 22.82 -10.64
C THR A 127 -30.85 23.48 -10.84
N PRO A 128 -30.77 24.70 -11.42
CA PRO A 128 -29.51 25.44 -11.60
C PRO A 128 -28.80 25.78 -10.27
N ASN A 129 -29.57 25.80 -9.18
CA ASN A 129 -29.07 25.82 -7.81
C ASN A 129 -29.22 24.42 -7.25
N ASN A 130 -28.15 23.63 -7.32
CA ASN A 130 -27.93 22.36 -6.60
C ASN A 130 -28.70 22.27 -5.26
N SER A 131 -29.97 21.83 -5.28
CA SER A 131 -30.70 21.53 -4.04
C SER A 131 -30.15 20.19 -3.57
N ASN A 132 -29.18 20.25 -2.66
CA ASN A 132 -28.52 19.09 -2.09
C ASN A 132 -28.92 19.04 -0.63
N TRP A 133 -29.13 17.85 -0.08
CA TRP A 133 -29.17 17.72 1.37
C TRP A 133 -27.75 17.53 1.88
N SER A 134 -27.22 18.50 2.60
CA SER A 134 -25.83 18.52 3.04
C SER A 134 -25.69 18.12 4.50
N SER A 135 -24.60 17.42 4.82
CA SER A 135 -24.18 17.23 6.20
C SER A 135 -23.79 18.58 6.83
N PRO A 136 -23.77 18.71 8.17
CA PRO A 136 -23.41 19.96 8.85
C PRO A 136 -22.08 20.58 8.39
N ASN A 137 -21.05 19.76 8.15
CA ASN A 137 -19.74 20.21 7.67
C ASN A 137 -19.60 20.23 6.13
N ASN A 138 -20.69 20.03 5.39
CA ASN A 138 -20.70 19.92 3.93
C ASN A 138 -19.69 18.90 3.39
N THR A 139 -19.45 17.80 4.12
CA THR A 139 -18.56 16.72 3.70
C THR A 139 -19.30 15.71 2.83
N PHE A 140 -20.53 15.38 3.24
CA PHE A 140 -21.43 14.50 2.52
C PHE A 140 -22.63 15.28 1.99
N THR A 141 -23.12 14.89 0.83
CA THR A 141 -24.32 15.48 0.21
C THR A 141 -25.20 14.39 -0.39
N VAL A 142 -26.51 14.50 -0.23
CA VAL A 142 -27.49 13.72 -0.98
C VAL A 142 -27.88 14.52 -2.22
N SER A 143 -27.78 13.88 -3.38
CA SER A 143 -28.17 14.47 -4.66
C SER A 143 -28.55 13.40 -5.69
N VAL A 144 -29.22 13.83 -6.76
CA VAL A 144 -29.52 13.00 -7.92
C VAL A 144 -28.51 13.32 -9.02
N ILE A 145 -27.59 12.40 -9.27
CA ILE A 145 -26.36 12.63 -10.06
C ILE A 145 -26.50 11.91 -11.42
N PRO A 146 -26.05 12.50 -12.54
CA PRO A 146 -26.03 11.81 -13.83
C PRO A 146 -25.00 10.67 -13.85
N ALA A 147 -25.42 9.49 -14.28
CA ALA A 147 -24.54 8.40 -14.69
C ALA A 147 -24.12 8.54 -16.17
N ASN A 148 -25.11 8.77 -17.03
CA ASN A 148 -24.96 9.00 -18.47
C ASN A 148 -25.81 10.22 -18.86
N PRO A 149 -25.71 10.75 -20.10
CA PRO A 149 -26.51 11.91 -20.52
C PRO A 149 -28.03 11.75 -20.35
N THR A 150 -28.52 10.51 -20.27
CA THR A 150 -29.94 10.17 -20.19
C THR A 150 -30.35 9.46 -18.90
N SER A 151 -29.40 9.12 -18.02
CA SER A 151 -29.66 8.29 -16.85
C SER A 151 -28.99 8.84 -15.60
N TYR A 152 -29.70 8.78 -14.48
CA TYR A 152 -29.36 9.36 -13.19
C TYR A 152 -29.49 8.32 -12.08
N PHE A 153 -28.94 8.63 -10.90
CA PHE A 153 -29.15 7.85 -9.68
C PHE A 153 -29.13 8.78 -8.46
N ALA A 154 -29.88 8.44 -7.42
CA ALA A 154 -29.83 9.16 -6.14
C ALA A 154 -28.72 8.57 -5.27
N ALA A 155 -27.82 9.42 -4.77
CA ALA A 155 -26.67 8.98 -3.98
C ALA A 155 -26.34 9.93 -2.83
N ILE A 156 -25.73 9.36 -1.80
CA ILE A 156 -24.91 10.09 -0.83
C ILE A 156 -23.50 10.13 -1.41
N SER A 157 -22.92 11.33 -1.48
CA SER A 157 -21.61 11.54 -2.11
C SER A 157 -20.66 12.32 -1.20
N PHE A 158 -19.40 11.90 -1.19
CA PHE A 158 -18.29 12.61 -0.56
C PHE A 158 -17.45 13.30 -1.63
N SER A 159 -17.44 14.63 -1.67
CA SER A 159 -16.65 15.40 -2.66
C SER A 159 -16.81 14.90 -4.11
N GLY A 160 -18.02 14.49 -4.50
CA GLY A 160 -18.34 13.93 -5.83
C GLY A 160 -18.23 12.41 -5.98
N ILE A 161 -17.69 11.69 -4.99
CA ILE A 161 -17.62 10.23 -4.99
C ILE A 161 -18.90 9.64 -4.38
N PRO A 162 -19.70 8.85 -5.12
CA PRO A 162 -20.89 8.21 -4.57
C PRO A 162 -20.51 7.10 -3.59
N VAL A 163 -20.88 7.27 -2.33
CA VAL A 163 -20.59 6.32 -1.22
C VAL A 163 -21.80 5.45 -0.84
N TRP A 164 -22.99 5.82 -1.29
CA TRP A 164 -24.21 5.03 -1.15
C TRP A 164 -25.19 5.40 -2.25
N LYS A 165 -25.90 4.43 -2.84
CA LYS A 165 -26.89 4.65 -3.92
C LYS A 165 -28.25 4.06 -3.56
N ALA A 166 -29.32 4.83 -3.72
CA ALA A 166 -30.67 4.31 -3.54
C ALA A 166 -30.94 3.19 -4.56
N GLY A 167 -31.26 1.99 -4.07
CA GLY A 167 -31.51 0.81 -4.92
C GLY A 167 -30.28 0.11 -5.50
N GLY A 168 -29.07 0.52 -5.12
CA GLY A 168 -27.81 -0.13 -5.53
C GLY A 168 -27.21 0.38 -6.84
N ASP A 169 -26.17 -0.30 -7.32
CA ASP A 169 -25.36 0.16 -8.47
C ASP A 169 -26.07 0.06 -9.83
N THR A 170 -27.04 -0.85 -9.96
CA THR A 170 -27.71 -1.14 -11.24
C THR A 170 -28.96 -0.31 -11.46
N LEU A 171 -29.48 0.36 -10.41
CA LEU A 171 -30.70 1.14 -10.52
C LEU A 171 -30.40 2.50 -11.13
N LEU A 172 -30.95 2.74 -12.31
CA LEU A 172 -30.86 4.00 -13.03
C LEU A 172 -32.26 4.55 -13.28
N VAL A 173 -32.39 5.87 -13.18
CA VAL A 173 -33.64 6.62 -13.39
C VAL A 173 -33.45 7.69 -14.45
N ASP A 174 -34.54 8.23 -15.00
CA ASP A 174 -34.51 9.27 -16.02
C ASP A 174 -34.32 10.70 -15.44
N PHE A 175 -34.27 11.70 -16.32
CA PHE A 175 -34.08 13.11 -15.94
C PHE A 175 -35.26 13.71 -15.15
N SER A 176 -36.43 13.07 -15.19
CA SER A 176 -37.66 13.49 -14.50
C SER A 176 -37.83 12.79 -13.15
N ALA A 177 -36.83 12.04 -12.71
CA ALA A 177 -36.83 11.34 -11.44
C ALA A 177 -36.92 12.28 -10.23
N ARG A 178 -37.48 11.77 -9.14
CA ARG A 178 -37.66 12.51 -7.89
C ARG A 178 -37.22 11.65 -6.72
N PHE A 179 -36.36 12.19 -5.86
CA PHE A 179 -36.01 11.57 -4.59
C PHE A 179 -36.67 12.36 -3.46
N GLU A 180 -37.69 11.79 -2.83
CA GLU A 180 -38.59 12.54 -1.96
C GLU A 180 -38.82 11.87 -0.61
N LEU A 181 -38.86 12.69 0.44
CA LEU A 181 -39.28 12.32 1.77
C LEU A 181 -40.75 12.74 1.93
N LEU A 182 -41.66 11.77 1.90
CA LEU A 182 -43.10 12.01 1.97
C LEU A 182 -43.56 12.48 3.36
N LEU A 183 -44.72 13.14 3.40
CA LEU A 183 -45.40 13.53 4.66
C LEU A 183 -45.77 12.34 5.56
N ASN A 184 -45.88 11.14 5.01
CA ASN A 184 -46.11 9.92 5.78
C ASN A 184 -44.81 9.31 6.34
N GLY A 185 -43.66 9.95 6.13
CA GLY A 185 -42.37 9.50 6.65
C GLY A 185 -41.63 8.49 5.76
N ASN A 186 -42.12 8.20 4.55
CA ASN A 186 -41.44 7.29 3.61
C ASN A 186 -40.46 8.06 2.71
N LEU A 187 -39.22 7.59 2.62
CA LEU A 187 -38.23 8.09 1.67
C LEU A 187 -38.28 7.21 0.43
N ARG A 188 -38.48 7.79 -0.76
CA ARG A 188 -38.58 7.01 -2.01
C ARG A 188 -37.90 7.68 -3.20
N LEU A 189 -37.49 6.85 -4.14
CA LEU A 189 -37.02 7.24 -5.47
C LEU A 189 -38.09 6.84 -6.49
N ILE A 190 -38.54 7.81 -7.27
CA ILE A 190 -39.55 7.62 -8.33
C ILE A 190 -38.92 7.94 -9.67
N ASN A 191 -39.25 7.17 -10.69
CA ASN A 191 -38.87 7.46 -12.08
C ASN A 191 -39.79 8.51 -12.71
N GLY A 192 -39.43 9.08 -13.86
CA GLY A 192 -40.25 10.05 -14.59
C GLY A 192 -41.62 9.54 -15.03
N SER A 193 -41.77 8.22 -15.18
CA SER A 193 -43.07 7.55 -15.41
C SER A 193 -44.02 7.60 -14.20
N GLY A 194 -43.51 7.91 -13.00
CA GLY A 194 -44.25 7.82 -11.75
C GLY A 194 -44.08 6.47 -11.02
N ASP A 195 -43.32 5.53 -11.58
CA ASP A 195 -43.05 4.24 -10.94
C ASP A 195 -42.08 4.38 -9.77
N VAL A 196 -42.44 3.79 -8.62
CA VAL A 196 -41.56 3.74 -7.44
C VAL A 196 -40.51 2.66 -7.67
N VAL A 197 -39.26 3.08 -7.80
CA VAL A 197 -38.13 2.17 -8.07
C VAL A 197 -37.36 1.77 -6.82
N TRP A 198 -37.45 2.57 -5.75
CA TRP A 198 -36.88 2.27 -4.45
C TRP A 198 -37.62 3.02 -3.33
N GLU A 199 -37.74 2.42 -2.14
CA GLU A 199 -38.32 3.07 -0.95
C GLU A 199 -37.70 2.52 0.35
N SER A 200 -37.69 3.34 1.40
CA SER A 200 -37.26 2.96 2.76
C SER A 200 -38.27 2.09 3.51
N ARG A 201 -39.51 1.98 3.00
CA ARG A 201 -40.64 1.27 3.63
C ARG A 201 -40.95 1.74 5.05
N THR A 202 -40.79 3.04 5.30
CA THR A 202 -41.04 3.70 6.59
C THR A 202 -42.37 4.45 6.66
N SER A 203 -43.23 4.26 5.65
CA SER A 203 -44.60 4.80 5.63
C SER A 203 -45.31 4.56 6.96
N ASN A 204 -45.79 5.64 7.58
CA ASN A 204 -46.55 5.65 8.83
C ASN A 204 -45.82 5.04 10.04
N ARG A 205 -44.49 4.97 10.03
CA ARG A 205 -43.68 4.50 11.18
C ARG A 205 -43.28 5.62 12.15
N GLY A 206 -43.91 6.79 12.05
CA GLY A 206 -43.68 7.93 12.95
C GLY A 206 -42.43 8.75 12.65
N VAL A 207 -41.86 8.66 11.44
CA VAL A 207 -40.73 9.52 11.04
C VAL A 207 -41.16 10.98 11.05
N THR A 208 -40.39 11.83 11.73
CA THR A 208 -40.62 13.28 11.86
C THR A 208 -39.63 14.10 11.05
N THR A 209 -38.40 13.62 10.89
CA THR A 209 -37.31 14.32 10.20
C THR A 209 -36.31 13.34 9.60
N ALA A 210 -35.56 13.76 8.60
CA ALA A 210 -34.39 13.05 8.11
C ALA A 210 -33.11 13.86 8.34
N VAL A 211 -32.02 13.20 8.68
CA VAL A 211 -30.75 13.85 9.02
C VAL A 211 -29.61 13.13 8.31
N LEU A 212 -28.77 13.89 7.60
CA LEU A 212 -27.48 13.44 7.08
C LEU A 212 -26.37 13.91 8.04
N ASP A 213 -25.65 12.98 8.65
CA ASP A 213 -24.52 13.34 9.52
C ASP A 213 -23.17 13.40 8.78
N ASP A 214 -22.15 13.90 9.47
CA ASP A 214 -20.80 14.03 8.93
C ASP A 214 -20.02 12.71 8.82
N SER A 215 -20.62 11.58 9.26
CA SER A 215 -20.10 10.25 8.96
C SER A 215 -20.63 9.72 7.61
N GLY A 216 -21.60 10.41 7.01
CA GLY A 216 -22.26 10.00 5.77
C GLY A 216 -23.49 9.11 5.99
N ASN A 217 -24.00 9.02 7.23
CA ASN A 217 -25.20 8.27 7.53
C ASN A 217 -26.44 9.15 7.31
N LEU A 218 -27.32 8.72 6.42
CA LEU A 218 -28.65 9.29 6.24
C LEU A 218 -29.63 8.51 7.13
N SER A 219 -30.23 9.19 8.10
CA SER A 219 -31.11 8.58 9.09
C SER A 219 -32.50 9.22 9.08
N LEU A 220 -33.55 8.41 9.08
CA LEU A 220 -34.93 8.83 9.30
C LEU A 220 -35.23 8.68 10.79
N ARG A 221 -35.67 9.76 11.45
CA ARG A 221 -35.79 9.81 12.91
C ARG A 221 -37.20 10.16 13.37
N ASN A 222 -37.55 9.66 14.55
CA ASN A 222 -38.70 10.09 15.36
C ASN A 222 -38.14 10.62 16.68
N GLY A 223 -37.92 11.94 16.77
CA GLY A 223 -37.12 12.53 17.85
C GLY A 223 -35.70 11.95 17.87
N SER A 224 -35.31 11.32 18.99
CA SER A 224 -33.99 10.69 19.15
C SER A 224 -33.90 9.26 18.62
N ILE A 225 -35.01 8.64 18.20
CA ILE A 225 -35.06 7.24 17.77
C ILE A 225 -34.84 7.18 16.26
N THR A 226 -33.86 6.40 15.82
CA THR A 226 -33.64 6.10 14.40
C THR A 226 -34.63 5.02 13.94
N VAL A 227 -35.45 5.34 12.95
CA VAL A 227 -36.43 4.43 12.34
C VAL A 227 -35.84 3.70 11.13
N TRP A 228 -34.94 4.37 10.41
CA TRP A 228 -34.21 3.82 9.27
C TRP A 228 -32.87 4.52 9.12
N SER A 229 -31.86 3.79 8.65
CA SER A 229 -30.51 4.32 8.42
C SER A 229 -29.89 3.72 7.16
N SER A 230 -29.15 4.54 6.42
CA SER A 230 -28.35 4.08 5.27
C SER A 230 -27.22 3.14 5.69
N PHE A 231 -26.67 3.30 6.91
CA PHE A 231 -25.64 2.42 7.46
C PHE A 231 -26.15 1.02 7.77
N GLU A 232 -27.44 0.87 8.10
CA GLU A 232 -28.09 -0.42 8.29
C GLU A 232 -28.54 -1.06 6.96
N ASN A 233 -28.50 -0.29 5.87
CA ASN A 233 -28.90 -0.72 4.54
C ASN A 233 -27.77 -0.42 3.53
N PRO A 234 -26.58 -1.03 3.68
CA PRO A 234 -25.46 -0.80 2.78
C PRO A 234 -25.76 -1.31 1.37
N THR A 235 -25.01 -0.78 0.40
CA THR A 235 -25.12 -1.16 -1.01
C THR A 235 -23.90 -1.97 -1.43
N ASN A 236 -22.82 -1.30 -1.84
CA ASN A 236 -21.54 -1.89 -2.21
C ASN A 236 -20.36 -1.33 -1.40
N ILE A 237 -20.60 -0.37 -0.51
CA ILE A 237 -19.56 0.34 0.25
C ILE A 237 -19.85 0.27 1.75
N ILE A 238 -18.79 0.17 2.54
CA ILE A 238 -18.77 0.36 3.99
C ILE A 238 -17.93 1.60 4.31
N LEU A 239 -18.54 2.54 5.02
CA LEU A 239 -17.89 3.76 5.47
C LEU A 239 -17.27 3.60 6.88
N PRO A 240 -16.36 4.51 7.28
CA PRO A 240 -15.91 4.57 8.66
C PRO A 240 -17.07 4.74 9.64
N ASN A 241 -16.94 4.16 10.84
CA ASN A 241 -17.96 4.19 11.90
C ASN A 241 -19.27 3.45 11.60
N GLN A 242 -19.38 2.79 10.44
CA GLN A 242 -20.48 1.88 10.15
C GLN A 242 -20.24 0.53 10.83
N ASN A 243 -21.23 0.06 11.59
CA ASN A 243 -21.23 -1.29 12.14
C ASN A 243 -21.83 -2.24 11.08
N PHE A 244 -21.03 -3.15 10.55
CA PHE A 244 -21.47 -4.15 9.58
C PHE A 244 -21.65 -5.50 10.27
N THR A 245 -22.88 -5.99 10.32
CA THR A 245 -23.30 -7.21 11.05
C THR A 245 -23.51 -8.39 10.10
N THR A 246 -23.72 -9.60 10.66
CA THR A 246 -23.95 -10.82 9.88
C THR A 246 -25.28 -10.82 9.08
N SER A 247 -26.23 -9.97 9.47
CA SER A 247 -27.48 -9.75 8.74
C SER A 247 -27.33 -8.84 7.50
N MET A 248 -26.20 -8.13 7.39
CA MET A 248 -25.94 -7.22 6.28
C MET A 248 -25.15 -7.91 5.17
N ARG A 249 -25.28 -7.38 3.95
CA ARG A 249 -24.51 -7.83 2.80
C ARG A 249 -24.21 -6.69 1.87
N LEU A 250 -23.00 -6.69 1.30
CA LEU A 250 -22.71 -5.84 0.14
C LEU A 250 -23.02 -6.63 -1.13
N GLN A 251 -23.54 -5.94 -2.15
CA GLN A 251 -23.86 -6.53 -3.43
C GLN A 251 -23.35 -5.64 -4.57
N SER A 252 -22.64 -6.23 -5.52
CA SER A 252 -22.32 -5.60 -6.80
C SER A 252 -22.50 -6.63 -7.92
N GLY A 253 -23.58 -6.49 -8.70
CA GLY A 253 -23.96 -7.48 -9.70
C GLY A 253 -24.20 -8.86 -9.08
N SER A 254 -23.53 -9.88 -9.61
CA SER A 254 -23.56 -11.26 -9.08
C SER A 254 -22.68 -11.46 -7.84
N TYR A 255 -21.85 -10.49 -7.49
CA TYR A 255 -20.90 -10.61 -6.38
C TYR A 255 -21.51 -10.09 -5.07
N SER A 256 -21.23 -10.80 -3.99
CA SER A 256 -21.66 -10.41 -2.66
C SER A 256 -20.56 -10.58 -1.62
N PHE A 257 -20.56 -9.69 -0.63
CA PHE A 257 -19.70 -9.77 0.54
C PHE A 257 -20.56 -9.94 1.79
N VAL A 258 -20.19 -10.89 2.64
CA VAL A 258 -20.89 -11.19 3.90
C VAL A 258 -19.90 -11.45 5.03
N LEU A 259 -20.29 -11.06 6.24
CA LEU A 259 -19.64 -11.47 7.48
C LEU A 259 -20.37 -12.72 7.98
N GLN A 260 -19.65 -13.81 8.20
CA GLN A 260 -20.24 -15.03 8.77
C GLN A 260 -20.32 -14.97 10.30
N ASP A 261 -21.21 -15.75 10.90
CA ASP A 261 -21.29 -15.90 12.37
C ASP A 261 -19.99 -16.45 12.98
N SER A 262 -19.16 -17.12 12.19
CA SER A 262 -17.80 -17.54 12.57
C SER A 262 -16.79 -16.39 12.66
N GLY A 263 -17.16 -15.18 12.23
CA GLY A 263 -16.27 -14.03 12.11
C GLY A 263 -15.48 -13.98 10.81
N ASN A 264 -15.69 -14.96 9.93
CA ASN A 264 -15.01 -15.01 8.65
C ASN A 264 -15.56 -13.95 7.68
N LEU A 265 -14.63 -13.28 6.99
CA LEU A 265 -14.96 -12.39 5.88
C LEU A 265 -15.07 -13.21 4.61
N THR A 266 -16.19 -13.13 3.90
CA THR A 266 -16.44 -14.02 2.76
C THR A 266 -16.94 -13.27 1.54
N LEU A 267 -16.37 -13.59 0.38
CA LEU A 267 -16.86 -13.17 -0.92
C LEU A 267 -17.51 -14.35 -1.65
N ARG A 268 -18.68 -14.09 -2.24
CA ARG A 268 -19.49 -15.09 -2.93
C ARG A 268 -19.96 -14.60 -4.29
N TRP A 269 -20.02 -15.52 -5.24
CA TRP A 269 -20.61 -15.32 -6.55
C TRP A 269 -21.98 -16.01 -6.61
N ASN A 270 -22.99 -15.32 -7.13
CA ASN A 270 -24.39 -15.74 -7.14
C ASN A 270 -24.91 -16.19 -5.76
N ASN A 271 -24.38 -15.62 -4.68
CA ASN A 271 -24.69 -15.93 -3.26
C ASN A 271 -24.30 -17.34 -2.76
N ASP A 272 -23.97 -18.26 -3.65
CA ASP A 272 -23.72 -19.67 -3.32
C ASP A 272 -22.24 -20.02 -3.35
N THR A 273 -21.52 -19.65 -4.41
CA THR A 273 -20.13 -20.05 -4.63
C THR A 273 -19.17 -19.16 -3.85
N MET A 274 -18.48 -19.71 -2.86
CA MET A 274 -17.50 -19.00 -2.04
C MET A 274 -16.12 -19.03 -2.72
N TYR A 275 -15.66 -17.92 -3.29
CA TYR A 275 -14.34 -17.88 -3.97
C TYR A 275 -13.23 -17.24 -3.14
N TRP A 276 -13.57 -16.56 -2.05
CA TRP A 276 -12.59 -16.02 -1.12
C TRP A 276 -13.15 -16.01 0.29
N ASN A 277 -12.29 -16.38 1.24
CA ASN A 277 -12.62 -16.42 2.66
C ASN A 277 -11.39 -16.09 3.49
N GLN A 278 -11.52 -15.14 4.41
CA GLN A 278 -10.48 -14.82 5.38
C GLN A 278 -10.99 -15.14 6.79
N ALA A 279 -10.37 -16.14 7.39
CA ALA A 279 -10.66 -16.55 8.76
C ALA A 279 -9.91 -15.69 9.79
N LEU A 280 -10.39 -15.73 11.02
CA LEU A 280 -9.66 -15.23 12.17
C LEU A 280 -8.31 -15.96 12.30
N ASN A 281 -7.26 -15.21 12.63
CA ASN A 281 -5.93 -15.79 12.84
C ASN A 281 -5.99 -16.78 14.02
N SER A 282 -5.33 -17.92 13.89
CA SER A 282 -5.62 -19.23 14.51
C SER A 282 -5.46 -19.36 16.04
N SER A 283 -5.55 -18.28 16.81
CA SER A 283 -5.45 -18.29 18.28
C SER A 283 -6.79 -18.31 19.02
N PHE A 284 -7.91 -18.02 18.33
CA PHE A 284 -9.24 -18.07 18.94
C PHE A 284 -9.91 -19.42 18.69
N ILE A 285 -10.05 -20.22 19.75
CA ILE A 285 -10.81 -21.47 19.77
C ILE A 285 -12.10 -21.20 20.55
N GLY A 286 -13.11 -20.66 19.86
CA GLY A 286 -14.42 -20.35 20.44
C GLY A 286 -15.43 -20.00 19.35
N ASN A 287 -16.72 -20.03 19.69
CA ASN A 287 -17.76 -19.52 18.81
C ASN A 287 -18.02 -18.05 19.16
N LEU A 288 -18.07 -17.20 18.14
CA LEU A 288 -18.47 -15.80 18.31
C LEU A 288 -19.99 -15.73 18.57
N SER A 289 -20.41 -14.68 19.27
CA SER A 289 -21.81 -14.49 19.64
C SER A 289 -22.58 -13.63 18.64
N SER A 290 -21.98 -12.50 18.26
CA SER A 290 -22.55 -11.45 17.43
C SER A 290 -21.41 -10.61 16.82
N PRO A 291 -20.69 -11.14 15.83
CA PRO A 291 -19.53 -10.45 15.28
C PRO A 291 -19.97 -9.19 14.53
N ILE A 292 -19.24 -8.10 14.77
CA ILE A 292 -19.42 -6.80 14.12
C ILE A 292 -18.11 -6.42 13.45
N LEU A 293 -18.17 -6.20 12.15
CA LEU A 293 -17.08 -5.65 11.35
C LEU A 293 -17.17 -4.12 11.35
N ARG A 294 -16.06 -3.47 11.67
CA ARG A 294 -15.92 -2.01 11.62
C ARG A 294 -14.76 -1.64 10.72
N PHE A 295 -14.99 -0.63 9.87
CA PHE A 295 -13.91 0.02 9.15
C PHE A 295 -13.49 1.29 9.90
N GLN A 296 -12.22 1.40 10.26
CA GLN A 296 -11.71 2.57 10.97
C GLN A 296 -11.27 3.64 9.97
N GLN A 297 -11.44 4.91 10.33
CA GLN A 297 -11.05 6.05 9.49
C GLN A 297 -9.54 6.09 9.18
N ILE A 298 -8.74 5.50 10.06
CA ILE A 298 -7.29 5.34 9.88
C ILE A 298 -6.90 4.25 8.87
N GLY A 299 -7.84 3.43 8.37
CA GLY A 299 -7.59 2.43 7.33
C GLY A 299 -7.45 0.99 7.82
N ILE A 300 -8.06 0.63 8.95
CA ILE A 300 -8.11 -0.77 9.46
C ILE A 300 -9.50 -1.36 9.28
N ILE A 301 -9.55 -2.61 8.81
CA ILE A 301 -10.72 -3.48 8.97
C ILE A 301 -10.59 -4.21 10.30
N GLN A 302 -11.52 -4.00 11.22
CA GLN A 302 -11.49 -4.56 12.57
C GLN A 302 -12.75 -5.36 12.85
N LEU A 303 -12.59 -6.55 13.41
CA LEU A 303 -13.67 -7.39 13.91
C LEU A 303 -13.78 -7.25 15.43
N SER A 304 -15.00 -7.11 15.92
CA SER A 304 -15.30 -7.07 17.35
C SER A 304 -16.47 -7.98 17.68
N ASP A 305 -16.44 -8.59 18.85
CA ASP A 305 -17.50 -9.44 19.38
C ASP A 305 -17.50 -9.32 20.91
N PRO A 306 -18.64 -9.45 21.60
CA PRO A 306 -18.69 -9.55 23.05
C PRO A 306 -17.79 -10.63 23.67
N THR A 307 -17.50 -11.72 22.94
CA THR A 307 -16.60 -12.80 23.39
C THR A 307 -15.13 -12.45 23.23
N LEU A 308 -14.79 -11.39 22.49
CA LEU A 308 -13.42 -10.96 22.27
C LEU A 308 -13.03 -9.87 23.27
N THR A 309 -11.95 -10.10 24.02
CA THR A 309 -11.42 -9.11 24.98
C THR A 309 -10.85 -7.88 24.29
N VAL A 310 -10.30 -8.05 23.09
CA VAL A 310 -9.78 -6.98 22.23
C VAL A 310 -10.28 -7.22 20.81
N PRO A 311 -10.74 -6.18 20.09
CA PRO A 311 -11.07 -6.31 18.68
C PRO A 311 -9.87 -6.79 17.84
N VAL A 312 -10.13 -7.65 16.86
CA VAL A 312 -9.11 -8.26 16.01
C VAL A 312 -8.97 -7.46 14.72
N ASN A 313 -7.75 -7.08 14.35
CA ASN A 313 -7.50 -6.42 13.08
C ASN A 313 -7.42 -7.47 11.97
N MET A 314 -8.27 -7.34 10.96
CA MET A 314 -8.40 -8.28 9.85
C MET A 314 -7.55 -7.86 8.64
N ALA A 315 -7.47 -6.56 8.35
CA ALA A 315 -6.69 -6.03 7.24
C ALA A 315 -6.30 -4.57 7.46
N TYR A 316 -5.25 -4.15 6.78
CA TYR A 316 -4.69 -2.79 6.83
C TYR A 316 -4.62 -2.22 5.42
N SER A 317 -4.97 -0.95 5.27
CA SER A 317 -4.64 -0.19 4.07
C SER A 317 -3.13 0.12 4.03
N SER A 318 -2.56 0.24 2.83
CA SER A 318 -1.13 0.55 2.69
C SER A 318 -0.75 1.93 3.24
N ASP A 319 -1.72 2.83 3.32
CA ASP A 319 -1.60 4.21 3.83
C ASP A 319 -2.20 4.33 5.25
N TYR A 320 -2.24 3.22 6.00
CA TYR A 320 -2.81 3.21 7.34
C TYR A 320 -2.15 4.23 8.26
N GLY A 321 -2.96 5.04 8.94
CA GLY A 321 -2.50 6.08 9.86
C GLY A 321 -1.84 7.29 9.19
N GLU A 322 -1.85 7.38 7.85
CA GLU A 322 -1.32 8.52 7.12
C GLU A 322 -2.36 9.62 6.94
N GLY A 323 -1.93 10.87 7.11
CA GLY A 323 -2.69 12.08 6.75
C GLY A 323 -3.92 12.37 7.62
N THR A 324 -4.43 13.60 7.47
CA THR A 324 -5.75 14.00 7.99
C THR A 324 -6.63 14.45 6.82
N GLY A 325 -7.94 14.26 6.92
CA GLY A 325 -8.87 14.67 5.85
C GLY A 325 -8.95 13.72 4.64
N ILE A 326 -8.42 12.51 4.75
CA ILE A 326 -8.55 11.45 3.74
C ILE A 326 -9.82 10.65 4.03
N LEU A 327 -10.72 10.53 3.06
CA LEU A 327 -11.80 9.56 3.13
C LEU A 327 -11.24 8.20 2.73
N ARG A 328 -11.27 7.27 3.67
CA ARG A 328 -11.06 5.85 3.38
C ARG A 328 -12.41 5.15 3.40
N TYR A 329 -12.61 4.21 2.49
CA TYR A 329 -13.82 3.40 2.45
C TYR A 329 -13.53 2.02 1.87
N LEU A 330 -14.30 1.03 2.30
CA LEU A 330 -14.21 -0.34 1.82
C LEU A 330 -15.30 -0.56 0.76
N LYS A 331 -14.95 -1.03 -0.42
CA LYS A 331 -15.88 -1.18 -1.55
C LYS A 331 -15.79 -2.56 -2.18
N LEU A 332 -16.94 -3.18 -2.43
CA LEU A 332 -17.08 -4.33 -3.32
C LEU A 332 -17.26 -3.81 -4.74
N ASP A 333 -16.23 -3.93 -5.57
CA ASP A 333 -16.28 -3.50 -6.95
C ASP A 333 -17.08 -4.48 -7.82
N SER A 334 -17.56 -3.97 -8.97
CA SER A 334 -18.27 -4.78 -9.97
C SER A 334 -17.43 -5.91 -10.58
N ASP A 335 -16.12 -5.94 -10.29
CA ASP A 335 -15.21 -7.01 -10.66
C ASP A 335 -15.14 -8.14 -9.63
N GLY A 336 -15.93 -8.06 -8.56
CA GLY A 336 -16.00 -9.08 -7.51
C GLY A 336 -14.89 -9.02 -6.49
N ASN A 337 -14.05 -7.98 -6.49
CA ASN A 337 -13.01 -7.83 -5.48
C ASN A 337 -13.41 -6.77 -4.45
N LEU A 338 -13.00 -7.01 -3.20
CA LEU A 338 -13.23 -6.09 -2.10
C LEU A 338 -11.96 -5.30 -1.85
N ARG A 339 -12.05 -3.97 -1.87
CA ARG A 339 -10.89 -3.08 -1.84
C ARG A 339 -11.06 -1.93 -0.87
N ILE A 340 -9.96 -1.50 -0.27
CA ILE A 340 -9.91 -0.23 0.46
C ILE A 340 -9.45 0.84 -0.54
N TYR A 341 -10.23 1.91 -0.63
CA TYR A 341 -9.89 3.10 -1.39
C TYR A 341 -9.62 4.27 -0.45
N SER A 342 -8.65 5.10 -0.82
CA SER A 342 -8.36 6.39 -0.19
C SER A 342 -8.57 7.51 -1.20
N SER A 343 -9.32 8.53 -0.78
CA SER A 343 -9.56 9.76 -1.55
C SER A 343 -9.30 10.98 -0.68
N ASP A 344 -8.44 11.87 -1.17
CA ASP A 344 -8.28 13.20 -0.58
C ASP A 344 -9.54 14.04 -0.77
N ARG A 345 -9.84 14.90 0.20
CA ARG A 345 -10.99 15.83 0.11
C ARG A 345 -10.84 16.74 -1.11
N GLY A 346 -11.86 16.79 -1.96
CA GLY A 346 -11.89 17.64 -3.15
C GLY A 346 -11.09 17.14 -4.36
N SER A 347 -10.37 16.01 -4.25
CA SER A 347 -9.64 15.42 -5.38
C SER A 347 -10.59 14.75 -6.39
N GLY A 348 -11.68 14.15 -5.91
CA GLY A 348 -12.62 13.37 -6.73
C GLY A 348 -12.02 12.06 -7.28
N THR A 349 -10.76 11.76 -6.97
CA THR A 349 -10.08 10.52 -7.39
C THR A 349 -9.84 9.60 -6.21
N SER A 350 -10.03 8.29 -6.43
CA SER A 350 -9.85 7.26 -5.41
C SER A 350 -8.69 6.36 -5.79
N THR A 351 -7.80 6.11 -4.83
CA THR A 351 -6.62 5.25 -5.00
C THR A 351 -6.82 3.94 -4.23
N GLN A 352 -6.59 2.79 -4.87
CA GLN A 352 -6.64 1.49 -4.21
C GLN A 352 -5.45 1.37 -3.25
N ARG A 353 -5.73 1.00 -1.99
CA ARG A 353 -4.72 0.81 -0.93
C ARG A 353 -4.68 -0.60 -0.34
N TRP A 354 -5.68 -1.41 -0.65
CA TRP A 354 -5.73 -2.84 -0.29
C TRP A 354 -6.74 -3.55 -1.20
N ALA A 355 -6.54 -4.85 -1.43
CA ALA A 355 -7.47 -5.73 -2.14
C ALA A 355 -7.53 -7.10 -1.47
N ALA A 356 -8.72 -7.68 -1.38
CA ALA A 356 -8.95 -8.99 -0.77
C ALA A 356 -8.35 -10.13 -1.61
N VAL A 357 -8.59 -10.09 -2.93
CA VAL A 357 -8.02 -11.04 -3.89
C VAL A 357 -6.86 -10.36 -4.63
N LEU A 358 -5.63 -10.85 -4.44
CA LEU A 358 -4.44 -10.23 -5.04
C LEU A 358 -4.38 -10.43 -6.56
N ASP A 359 -4.73 -11.63 -7.03
CA ASP A 359 -4.80 -11.96 -8.44
C ASP A 359 -6.26 -11.88 -8.91
N GLN A 360 -6.55 -10.92 -9.78
CA GLN A 360 -7.90 -10.70 -10.28
C GLN A 360 -8.42 -11.89 -11.09
N CYS A 361 -7.55 -12.68 -11.72
CA CYS A 361 -7.94 -13.90 -12.42
C CYS A 361 -8.35 -15.03 -11.50
N ARG A 362 -8.16 -14.90 -10.18
CA ARG A 362 -8.73 -15.81 -9.16
C ARG A 362 -10.12 -15.38 -8.68
N VAL A 363 -10.66 -14.27 -9.16
CA VAL A 363 -12.06 -13.92 -8.86
C VAL A 363 -12.99 -14.78 -9.72
N TYR A 364 -13.82 -15.59 -9.06
CA TYR A 364 -14.69 -16.54 -9.76
C TYR A 364 -15.68 -15.83 -10.68
N GLY A 365 -15.83 -16.34 -11.90
CA GLY A 365 -16.76 -15.81 -12.89
C GLY A 365 -16.41 -14.42 -13.45
N TRP A 366 -15.20 -13.90 -13.20
CA TRP A 366 -14.74 -12.62 -13.77
C TRP A 366 -14.83 -12.58 -15.30
N CYS A 367 -14.45 -13.69 -15.95
CA CYS A 367 -14.55 -13.85 -17.41
C CYS A 367 -15.81 -14.56 -17.89
N GLY A 368 -16.81 -14.75 -17.00
CA GLY A 368 -18.04 -15.45 -17.34
C GLY A 368 -17.84 -16.94 -17.62
N ASN A 369 -18.89 -17.59 -18.13
CA ASN A 369 -18.86 -19.03 -18.42
C ASN A 369 -17.96 -19.31 -19.64
N MET A 370 -17.20 -20.41 -19.61
CA MET A 370 -16.21 -20.82 -20.59
C MET A 370 -15.20 -19.70 -20.91
N GLY A 371 -14.96 -18.78 -19.99
CA GLY A 371 -13.98 -17.71 -20.13
C GLY A 371 -12.68 -18.06 -19.40
N ILE A 372 -11.56 -17.74 -20.03
CA ILE A 372 -10.22 -17.88 -19.45
C ILE A 372 -9.65 -16.48 -19.22
N CYS A 373 -9.29 -16.19 -17.97
CA CYS A 373 -8.63 -14.97 -17.57
C CYS A 373 -7.12 -15.10 -17.77
N SER A 374 -6.50 -14.10 -18.37
CA SER A 374 -5.05 -13.97 -18.45
C SER A 374 -4.64 -12.52 -18.29
N TYR A 375 -3.34 -12.25 -18.17
CA TYR A 375 -2.84 -10.88 -18.09
C TYR A 375 -2.22 -10.46 -19.42
N ASN A 376 -2.64 -9.28 -19.90
CA ASN A 376 -1.94 -8.57 -20.96
C ASN A 376 -1.22 -7.37 -20.33
N ASP A 377 0.12 -7.42 -20.31
CA ASP A 377 1.01 -6.52 -19.59
C ASP A 377 0.73 -6.43 -18.08
N SER A 378 -0.29 -5.70 -17.67
CA SER A 378 -0.68 -5.49 -16.26
C SER A 378 -2.19 -5.51 -16.02
N ALA A 379 -3.00 -5.66 -17.07
CA ALA A 379 -4.45 -5.69 -16.96
C ALA A 379 -4.99 -7.12 -17.20
N PRO A 380 -5.96 -7.59 -16.38
CA PRO A 380 -6.61 -8.86 -16.62
C PRO A 380 -7.52 -8.74 -17.85
N VAL A 381 -7.41 -9.70 -18.76
CA VAL A 381 -8.20 -9.81 -19.99
C VAL A 381 -8.91 -11.15 -20.04
N CYS A 382 -10.06 -11.19 -20.70
CA CYS A 382 -10.86 -12.40 -20.85
C CYS A 382 -10.83 -12.89 -22.29
N GLY A 383 -10.45 -14.15 -22.47
CA GLY A 383 -10.44 -14.83 -23.76
C GLY A 383 -11.25 -16.12 -23.73
N CYS A 384 -11.69 -16.58 -24.90
CA CYS A 384 -12.27 -17.91 -25.01
C CYS A 384 -11.15 -18.98 -25.09
N PRO A 385 -11.37 -20.21 -24.59
CA PRO A 385 -10.37 -21.28 -24.55
C PRO A 385 -9.76 -21.63 -25.92
N SER A 386 -10.55 -21.58 -26.98
CA SER A 386 -10.13 -21.87 -28.35
C SER A 386 -11.08 -21.25 -29.36
N GLN A 387 -10.78 -21.39 -30.66
CA GLN A 387 -11.67 -20.96 -31.74
C GLN A 387 -12.91 -21.85 -31.91
N ASN A 388 -13.03 -22.96 -31.16
CA ASN A 388 -14.27 -23.74 -31.04
C ASN A 388 -15.36 -22.99 -30.26
N PHE A 389 -14.99 -21.88 -29.61
CA PHE A 389 -15.87 -21.02 -28.84
C PHE A 389 -16.02 -19.65 -29.50
N GLU A 390 -17.05 -18.93 -29.11
CA GLU A 390 -17.28 -17.54 -29.47
C GLU A 390 -17.76 -16.76 -28.25
N PHE A 391 -17.48 -15.46 -28.21
CA PHE A 391 -17.98 -14.59 -27.14
C PHE A 391 -19.51 -14.56 -27.14
N LEU A 392 -20.09 -14.52 -25.93
CA LEU A 392 -21.52 -14.29 -25.76
C LEU A 392 -21.91 -12.86 -26.19
N ASP A 393 -21.07 -11.89 -25.82
CA ASP A 393 -21.16 -10.51 -26.29
C ASP A 393 -19.79 -10.07 -26.85
N PRO A 394 -19.68 -9.77 -28.15
CA PRO A 394 -18.44 -9.30 -28.75
C PRO A 394 -17.90 -7.98 -28.15
N ASN A 395 -18.76 -7.18 -27.52
CA ASN A 395 -18.38 -5.90 -26.91
C ASN A 395 -17.98 -6.03 -25.44
N ASP A 396 -18.36 -7.12 -24.76
CA ASP A 396 -18.06 -7.37 -23.35
C ASP A 396 -17.57 -8.81 -23.15
N SER A 397 -16.25 -8.99 -23.21
CA SER A 397 -15.59 -10.28 -23.01
C SER A 397 -15.85 -10.90 -21.63
N ARG A 398 -16.29 -10.12 -20.64
CA ARG A 398 -16.60 -10.63 -19.28
C ARG A 398 -17.92 -11.39 -19.21
N LYS A 399 -18.77 -11.29 -20.23
CA LYS A 399 -19.99 -12.11 -20.33
C LYS A 399 -19.68 -13.59 -20.56
N GLY A 400 -18.46 -13.91 -20.98
CA GLY A 400 -17.99 -15.26 -21.25
C GLY A 400 -18.21 -15.70 -22.69
N CYS A 401 -18.10 -17.00 -22.88
CA CYS A 401 -18.07 -17.66 -24.17
C CYS A 401 -19.11 -18.78 -24.24
N LYS A 402 -19.54 -19.08 -25.45
CA LYS A 402 -20.35 -20.26 -25.77
C LYS A 402 -19.62 -21.13 -26.78
N ARG A 403 -19.87 -22.43 -26.72
CA ARG A 403 -19.44 -23.36 -27.77
C ARG A 403 -20.18 -23.04 -29.05
N LYS A 404 -19.48 -23.04 -30.19
CA LYS A 404 -20.10 -22.90 -31.52
C LYS A 404 -20.99 -24.09 -31.87
N VAL A 405 -20.65 -25.28 -31.36
CA VAL A 405 -21.39 -26.53 -31.57
C VAL A 405 -21.54 -27.25 -30.23
N ARG A 406 -22.73 -27.77 -29.95
CA ARG A 406 -22.97 -28.58 -28.74
C ARG A 406 -22.29 -29.94 -28.88
N ILE A 407 -21.85 -30.52 -27.77
CA ILE A 407 -21.12 -31.79 -27.78
C ILE A 407 -21.98 -32.96 -28.32
N ALA A 408 -23.29 -32.94 -28.06
CA ALA A 408 -24.21 -33.95 -28.59
C ALA A 408 -24.41 -33.87 -30.11
N ASP A 409 -24.18 -32.70 -30.71
CA ASP A 409 -24.42 -32.41 -32.13
C ASP A 409 -23.12 -32.40 -32.94
N CYS A 410 -22.02 -32.95 -32.40
CA CYS A 410 -20.74 -32.91 -33.09
C CYS A 410 -20.81 -33.71 -34.41
N PRO A 411 -20.40 -33.12 -35.55
CA PRO A 411 -20.38 -33.82 -36.84
C PRO A 411 -19.31 -34.93 -36.89
N ASN A 412 -18.26 -34.78 -36.07
CA ASN A 412 -17.25 -35.80 -35.78
C ASN A 412 -17.39 -36.25 -34.31
N ASN A 413 -16.57 -37.20 -33.86
CA ASN A 413 -16.47 -37.50 -32.43
C ASN A 413 -15.97 -36.29 -31.62
N ALA A 414 -16.34 -36.26 -30.33
CA ALA A 414 -15.77 -35.31 -29.37
C ALA A 414 -14.27 -35.57 -29.16
N THR A 415 -13.55 -34.54 -28.76
CA THR A 415 -12.15 -34.61 -28.33
C THR A 415 -11.94 -33.71 -27.10
N MET A 416 -10.78 -33.82 -26.47
CA MET A 416 -10.38 -32.98 -25.35
C MET A 416 -9.38 -31.92 -25.83
N LEU A 417 -9.79 -30.66 -25.82
CA LEU A 417 -8.94 -29.49 -26.08
C LEU A 417 -7.86 -29.38 -25.00
N HIS A 418 -6.59 -29.30 -25.41
CA HIS A 418 -5.45 -29.13 -24.51
C HIS A 418 -5.20 -27.65 -24.18
N LEU A 419 -5.17 -27.30 -22.89
CA LEU A 419 -4.89 -25.93 -22.41
C LEU A 419 -3.69 -25.95 -21.45
N GLU A 420 -2.52 -25.60 -21.98
CA GLU A 420 -1.28 -25.47 -21.20
C GLU A 420 -1.33 -24.27 -20.26
N ASN A 421 -0.65 -24.39 -19.12
CA ASN A 421 -0.50 -23.35 -18.10
C ASN A 421 -1.83 -22.70 -17.70
N THR A 422 -2.88 -23.53 -17.64
CA THR A 422 -4.26 -23.10 -17.41
C THR A 422 -4.85 -23.93 -16.28
N GLU A 423 -5.44 -23.25 -15.31
CA GLU A 423 -6.15 -23.85 -14.19
C GLU A 423 -7.61 -23.43 -14.24
N LEU A 424 -8.52 -24.40 -14.26
CA LEU A 424 -9.95 -24.13 -14.13
C LEU A 424 -10.28 -23.95 -12.65
N LEU A 425 -10.96 -22.86 -12.32
CA LEU A 425 -11.26 -22.47 -10.95
C LEU A 425 -12.39 -23.33 -10.40
N ILE A 426 -12.14 -23.99 -9.27
CA ILE A 426 -13.12 -24.81 -8.56
C ILE A 426 -13.19 -24.31 -7.13
N TYR A 427 -14.40 -24.01 -6.65
CA TYR A 427 -14.62 -23.47 -5.32
C TYR A 427 -15.75 -24.21 -4.59
N PRO A 428 -15.55 -24.63 -3.33
CA PRO A 428 -16.60 -25.26 -2.54
C PRO A 428 -17.87 -24.37 -2.41
N PRO A 429 -19.08 -24.96 -2.34
CA PRO A 429 -19.37 -26.39 -2.33
C PRO A 429 -19.67 -26.86 -3.76
N ASP A 430 -18.67 -26.86 -4.65
CA ASP A 430 -18.78 -27.52 -5.96
C ASP A 430 -18.90 -29.05 -5.78
N THR A 431 -20.09 -29.46 -5.35
CA THR A 431 -20.50 -30.83 -5.01
C THR A 431 -20.47 -31.77 -6.22
N SER A 432 -20.21 -31.24 -7.42
CA SER A 432 -20.07 -31.99 -8.68
C SER A 432 -18.62 -32.27 -9.09
N SER A 433 -17.64 -31.68 -8.38
CA SER A 433 -16.22 -31.86 -8.70
C SER A 433 -15.65 -33.08 -7.99
N GLN A 434 -15.02 -33.98 -8.75
CA GLN A 434 -14.38 -35.16 -8.20
C GLN A 434 -12.87 -34.99 -8.24
N VAL A 435 -12.23 -35.17 -7.08
CA VAL A 435 -10.77 -35.05 -6.91
C VAL A 435 -10.16 -36.44 -6.86
N TYR A 436 -9.19 -36.69 -7.74
CA TYR A 436 -8.45 -37.95 -7.80
C TYR A 436 -6.95 -37.68 -7.83
N THR A 437 -6.15 -38.61 -7.31
CA THR A 437 -4.69 -38.60 -7.52
C THR A 437 -4.36 -39.56 -8.67
N VAL A 438 -4.24 -39.01 -9.88
CA VAL A 438 -3.98 -39.78 -11.10
C VAL A 438 -3.08 -38.98 -12.05
N GLY A 439 -2.35 -39.68 -12.93
CA GLY A 439 -1.52 -39.02 -13.94
C GLY A 439 -2.33 -38.23 -14.98
N ILE A 440 -1.69 -37.25 -15.62
CA ILE A 440 -2.32 -36.32 -16.58
C ILE A 440 -3.10 -37.04 -17.70
N SER A 441 -2.57 -38.13 -18.26
CA SER A 441 -3.25 -38.91 -19.30
C SER A 441 -4.53 -39.57 -18.77
N ALA A 442 -4.49 -40.13 -17.56
CA ALA A 442 -5.68 -40.73 -16.94
C ALA A 442 -6.72 -39.66 -16.55
N CYS A 443 -6.27 -38.48 -16.10
CA CYS A 443 -7.13 -37.34 -15.81
C CYS A 443 -7.92 -36.88 -17.05
N ARG A 444 -7.25 -36.81 -18.20
CA ARG A 444 -7.84 -36.49 -19.50
C ARG A 444 -8.85 -37.55 -19.93
N GLU A 445 -8.46 -38.83 -19.93
CA GLU A 445 -9.30 -39.92 -20.43
C GLU A 445 -10.53 -40.19 -19.53
N ASN A 446 -10.38 -40.09 -18.21
CA ASN A 446 -11.51 -40.24 -17.29
C ASN A 446 -12.59 -39.18 -17.54
N CYS A 447 -12.19 -37.94 -17.79
CA CYS A 447 -13.14 -36.91 -18.19
C CYS A 447 -13.74 -37.20 -19.57
N PHE A 448 -12.90 -37.59 -20.54
CA PHE A 448 -13.33 -37.87 -21.91
C PHE A 448 -14.46 -38.90 -21.95
N VAL A 449 -14.29 -40.02 -21.25
CA VAL A 449 -15.25 -41.13 -21.15
C VAL A 449 -16.47 -40.76 -20.29
N GLY A 450 -16.30 -39.99 -19.23
CA GLY A 450 -17.38 -39.63 -18.32
C GLY A 450 -18.41 -38.69 -18.97
N ALA A 451 -19.64 -39.15 -19.18
CA ALA A 451 -20.68 -38.39 -19.90
C ALA A 451 -21.02 -37.04 -19.23
N SER A 452 -20.96 -36.97 -17.90
CA SER A 452 -21.21 -35.75 -17.13
C SER A 452 -20.01 -34.82 -17.04
N CYS A 453 -18.79 -35.28 -17.34
CA CYS A 453 -17.60 -34.45 -17.24
C CYS A 453 -17.51 -33.51 -18.45
N VAL A 454 -17.39 -32.21 -18.20
CA VAL A 454 -17.26 -31.15 -19.21
C VAL A 454 -15.80 -30.77 -19.41
N ALA A 455 -15.03 -30.75 -18.32
CA ALA A 455 -13.63 -30.37 -18.31
C ALA A 455 -12.86 -31.07 -17.19
N SER A 456 -11.54 -31.12 -17.29
CA SER A 456 -10.67 -31.59 -16.21
C SER A 456 -9.41 -30.73 -16.09
N THR A 457 -8.82 -30.72 -14.90
CA THR A 457 -7.56 -30.01 -14.63
C THR A 457 -6.61 -30.94 -13.90
N SER A 458 -5.39 -31.09 -14.44
CA SER A 458 -4.31 -31.82 -13.81
C SER A 458 -3.33 -30.81 -13.21
N LEU A 459 -3.11 -30.89 -11.89
CA LEU A 459 -2.13 -30.08 -11.19
C LEU A 459 -0.74 -30.73 -11.23
N ALA A 460 0.25 -29.98 -11.70
CA ALA A 460 1.66 -30.38 -11.64
C ALA A 460 2.44 -29.59 -10.58
N ASP A 461 1.78 -29.26 -9.47
CA ASP A 461 2.34 -28.55 -8.31
C ASP A 461 3.00 -29.48 -7.26
N GLY A 462 3.08 -30.78 -7.56
CA GLY A 462 3.60 -31.83 -6.68
C GLY A 462 2.52 -32.64 -5.96
N THR A 463 1.26 -32.17 -5.92
CA THR A 463 0.16 -32.91 -5.30
C THR A 463 -0.32 -34.10 -6.15
N GLY A 464 -0.13 -34.03 -7.47
CA GLY A 464 -0.63 -35.03 -8.42
C GLY A 464 -2.15 -35.09 -8.49
N GLN A 465 -2.85 -34.03 -8.06
CA GLN A 465 -4.30 -33.98 -8.07
C GLN A 465 -4.85 -33.71 -9.48
N CYS A 466 -5.95 -34.38 -9.78
CA CYS A 466 -6.78 -34.21 -10.96
C CYS A 466 -8.19 -33.85 -10.53
N TYR A 467 -8.74 -32.80 -11.11
CA TYR A 467 -10.11 -32.37 -10.91
C TYR A 467 -10.94 -32.72 -12.14
N LEU A 468 -12.08 -33.39 -11.93
CA LEU A 468 -13.10 -33.56 -12.96
C LEU A 468 -14.23 -32.58 -12.68
N ILE A 469 -14.64 -31.82 -13.70
CA ILE A 469 -15.64 -30.75 -13.60
C ILE A 469 -16.88 -31.19 -14.37
N GLY A 470 -17.99 -31.38 -13.64
CA GLY A 470 -19.27 -31.83 -14.19
C GLY A 470 -20.32 -30.74 -14.38
N MET A 471 -19.99 -29.48 -14.09
CA MET A 471 -20.93 -28.35 -14.11
C MET A 471 -20.91 -27.59 -15.44
N ASP A 472 -22.01 -26.87 -15.71
CA ASP A 472 -22.14 -26.05 -16.91
C ASP A 472 -21.34 -24.75 -16.86
N PHE A 473 -21.02 -24.24 -15.65
CA PHE A 473 -20.24 -23.02 -15.46
C PHE A 473 -18.76 -23.32 -15.25
N VAL A 474 -17.93 -23.04 -16.26
CA VAL A 474 -16.49 -23.27 -16.21
C VAL A 474 -15.78 -21.93 -16.38
N SER A 475 -14.91 -21.56 -15.45
CA SER A 475 -14.05 -20.38 -15.56
C SER A 475 -12.63 -20.79 -15.23
N GLY A 476 -11.63 -20.15 -15.85
CA GLY A 476 -10.23 -20.48 -15.62
C GLY A 476 -9.30 -19.29 -15.57
N SER A 477 -8.10 -19.52 -15.07
CA SER A 477 -6.97 -18.60 -15.12
C SER A 477 -5.83 -19.24 -15.93
N GLN A 478 -5.19 -18.44 -16.76
CA GLN A 478 -4.04 -18.83 -17.57
C GLN A 478 -2.88 -17.88 -17.28
N SER A 479 -1.74 -18.47 -16.92
CA SER A 479 -0.51 -17.74 -16.65
C SER A 479 0.68 -18.64 -16.90
N PRO A 480 1.77 -18.16 -17.55
CA PRO A 480 2.97 -18.97 -17.79
C PRO A 480 3.60 -19.57 -16.52
N ALA A 481 3.28 -19.02 -15.34
CA ALA A 481 3.76 -19.52 -14.05
C ALA A 481 2.93 -20.69 -13.49
N LEU A 482 1.73 -20.96 -14.03
CA LEU A 482 0.89 -22.06 -13.56
C LEU A 482 1.42 -23.39 -14.11
N PRO A 483 1.75 -24.37 -13.25
CA PRO A 483 2.18 -25.70 -13.70
C PRO A 483 1.00 -26.57 -14.15
N SER A 484 -0.23 -26.11 -13.94
CA SER A 484 -1.47 -26.83 -14.21
C SER A 484 -1.78 -26.92 -15.71
N THR A 485 -2.32 -28.06 -16.13
CA THR A 485 -2.82 -28.28 -17.49
C THR A 485 -4.28 -28.66 -17.43
N SER A 486 -5.12 -27.96 -18.20
CA SER A 486 -6.56 -28.20 -18.24
C SER A 486 -7.01 -28.76 -19.60
N PHE A 487 -8.12 -29.47 -19.57
CA PHE A 487 -8.73 -30.12 -20.72
C PHE A 487 -10.21 -29.79 -20.79
N ILE A 488 -10.71 -29.38 -21.96
CA ILE A 488 -12.14 -29.08 -22.14
C ILE A 488 -12.71 -29.90 -23.30
N LYS A 489 -13.88 -30.52 -23.11
CA LYS A 489 -14.57 -31.22 -24.21
C LYS A 489 -15.02 -30.26 -25.31
N VAL A 490 -14.63 -30.59 -26.53
CA VAL A 490 -14.98 -29.87 -27.77
C VAL A 490 -15.25 -30.87 -28.91
N CYS A 491 -15.89 -30.40 -29.99
CA CYS A 491 -15.98 -31.19 -31.23
C CYS A 491 -14.65 -31.19 -31.98
N SER A 492 -14.29 -32.33 -32.59
CA SER A 492 -13.10 -32.43 -33.44
C SER A 492 -13.31 -31.73 -34.81
N PRO A 493 -12.29 -31.04 -35.38
CA PRO A 493 -10.91 -30.90 -34.89
C PRO A 493 -10.77 -29.84 -33.78
N GLU A 494 -9.71 -29.99 -32.97
CA GLU A 494 -9.29 -28.92 -32.06
C GLU A 494 -8.79 -27.72 -32.86
N LEU A 495 -9.31 -26.53 -32.53
CA LEU A 495 -8.93 -25.28 -33.17
C LEU A 495 -8.30 -24.36 -32.12
N PRO A 496 -7.06 -24.62 -31.69
CA PRO A 496 -6.42 -23.83 -30.64
C PRO A 496 -6.35 -22.35 -31.03
N ASN A 497 -6.36 -21.48 -30.03
CA ASN A 497 -6.07 -20.08 -30.27
C ASN A 497 -4.66 -19.97 -30.88
N PRO A 498 -4.45 -19.05 -31.83
CA PRO A 498 -3.11 -18.79 -32.32
C PRO A 498 -2.24 -18.48 -31.11
N SER A 499 -1.15 -19.24 -30.93
CA SER A 499 -0.15 -18.89 -29.93
C SER A 499 0.24 -17.44 -30.14
N PRO A 500 0.58 -16.66 -29.09
CA PRO A 500 1.19 -15.35 -29.22
C PRO A 500 2.53 -15.54 -29.93
N THR A 501 2.45 -15.68 -31.25
CA THR A 501 3.57 -15.86 -32.13
C THR A 501 4.23 -14.50 -32.10
N THR A 502 5.50 -14.48 -31.64
CA THR A 502 6.48 -13.49 -32.04
C THR A 502 6.05 -12.91 -33.36
N VAL A 503 5.68 -11.63 -33.37
CA VAL A 503 5.19 -10.93 -34.55
C VAL A 503 6.18 -11.23 -35.68
N ASN A 504 5.85 -12.22 -36.49
CA ASN A 504 6.53 -12.46 -37.74
C ASN A 504 6.00 -11.34 -38.61
N LEU A 505 6.77 -10.24 -38.62
CA LEU A 505 6.63 -9.12 -39.55
C LEU A 505 6.88 -9.62 -40.97
N ASN A 506 6.02 -10.49 -41.49
CA ASN A 506 6.05 -10.96 -42.87
C ASN A 506 4.66 -10.97 -43.50
N GLN A 507 3.83 -10.01 -43.12
CA GLN A 507 2.73 -9.58 -43.97
C GLN A 507 2.79 -8.07 -44.19
N GLN A 508 3.85 -7.60 -44.84
CA GLN A 508 3.85 -6.26 -45.41
C GLN A 508 3.32 -6.30 -46.84
N ARG A 509 2.07 -5.86 -46.93
CA ARG A 509 1.42 -5.25 -48.10
C ARG A 509 2.42 -4.46 -48.95
N SER A 510 2.41 -4.72 -50.25
CA SER A 510 3.05 -3.97 -51.34
C SER A 510 3.28 -2.49 -51.04
N SER A 511 4.54 -2.07 -50.92
CA SER A 511 4.98 -0.70 -51.28
C SER A 511 6.50 -0.68 -51.53
N ARG A 512 6.90 0.24 -52.42
CA ARG A 512 8.15 0.28 -53.19
C ARG A 512 9.43 0.19 -52.34
N LYS A 513 10.33 -0.73 -52.72
CA LYS A 513 11.68 -0.87 -52.13
C LYS A 513 12.59 0.25 -52.63
N LEU A 514 13.12 1.09 -51.73
CA LEU A 514 14.34 1.87 -51.96
C LEU A 514 15.56 0.96 -51.77
N PRO A 515 16.56 0.97 -52.66
CA PRO A 515 17.69 0.06 -52.56
C PRO A 515 18.60 0.44 -51.40
N VAL A 516 18.80 -0.53 -50.50
CA VAL A 516 19.58 -0.49 -49.24
C VAL A 516 20.98 0.13 -49.39
N TRP A 517 21.56 0.14 -50.59
CA TRP A 517 22.87 0.75 -50.84
C TRP A 517 22.91 2.27 -50.61
N VAL A 518 21.79 2.98 -50.79
CA VAL A 518 21.73 4.44 -50.59
C VAL A 518 21.93 4.79 -49.12
N VAL A 519 21.39 3.98 -48.20
CA VAL A 519 21.52 4.19 -46.75
C VAL A 519 22.96 3.90 -46.32
N ALA A 520 23.60 2.87 -46.87
CA ALA A 520 24.99 2.54 -46.56
C ALA A 520 25.95 3.65 -46.99
N VAL A 521 25.76 4.25 -48.18
CA VAL A 521 26.60 5.35 -48.67
C VAL A 521 26.42 6.60 -47.81
N VAL A 522 25.19 6.92 -47.40
CA VAL A 522 24.92 8.07 -46.52
C VAL A 522 25.57 7.85 -45.16
N VAL A 523 25.42 6.68 -44.54
CA VAL A 523 26.00 6.37 -43.22
C VAL A 523 27.53 6.38 -43.25
N VAL A 524 28.16 5.85 -44.31
CA VAL A 524 29.62 5.88 -44.43
C VAL A 524 30.13 7.30 -44.67
N SER A 525 29.41 8.10 -45.46
CA SER A 525 29.77 9.51 -45.69
C SER A 525 29.63 10.36 -44.42
N THR A 526 28.59 10.13 -43.61
CA THR A 526 28.36 10.88 -42.37
C THR A 526 29.36 10.49 -41.29
N LEU A 527 29.69 9.20 -41.16
CA LEU A 527 30.75 8.75 -40.27
C LEU A 527 32.12 9.29 -40.69
N GLY A 528 32.43 9.29 -42.00
CA GLY A 528 33.67 9.86 -42.51
C GLY A 528 33.79 11.37 -42.26
N ALA A 529 32.70 12.11 -42.48
CA ALA A 529 32.64 13.54 -42.20
C ALA A 529 32.79 13.84 -40.70
N LEU A 530 32.14 13.07 -39.84
CA LEU A 530 32.26 13.21 -38.38
C LEU A 530 33.68 12.95 -37.88
N VAL A 531 34.37 11.95 -38.42
CA VAL A 531 35.77 11.67 -38.05
C VAL A 531 36.70 12.82 -38.49
N LEU A 532 36.51 13.37 -39.69
CA LEU A 532 37.27 14.52 -40.17
C LEU A 532 36.97 15.79 -39.35
N LEU A 533 35.72 15.97 -38.91
CA LEU A 533 35.29 17.09 -38.07
C LEU A 533 35.85 16.95 -36.65
N GLN A 534 35.87 15.74 -36.08
CA GLN A 534 36.51 15.45 -34.79
C GLN A 534 38.02 15.69 -34.85
N PHE A 535 38.68 15.30 -35.95
CA PHE A 535 40.12 15.48 -36.14
C PHE A 535 40.48 16.96 -36.38
N GLY A 536 39.66 17.68 -37.15
CA GLY A 536 39.78 19.13 -37.35
C GLY A 536 39.57 19.92 -36.05
N LEU A 537 38.55 19.56 -35.26
CA LEU A 537 38.31 20.13 -33.93
C LEU A 537 39.44 19.81 -32.97
N TRP A 538 40.01 18.59 -33.02
CA TRP A 538 41.13 18.22 -32.17
C TRP A 538 42.39 19.03 -32.50
N LEU A 539 42.71 19.21 -33.79
CA LEU A 539 43.82 20.06 -34.23
C LEU A 539 43.59 21.54 -33.91
N TRP A 540 42.35 22.01 -33.98
CA TRP A 540 41.97 23.38 -33.61
C TRP A 540 42.07 23.60 -32.09
N CYS A 541 41.57 22.67 -31.28
CA CYS A 541 41.59 22.73 -29.82
C CYS A 541 43.00 22.54 -29.24
N CYS A 542 43.86 21.74 -29.86
CA CYS A 542 45.24 21.55 -29.39
C CYS A 542 46.18 22.69 -29.77
N LYS A 543 45.82 23.55 -30.74
CA LYS A 543 46.71 24.61 -31.23
C LYS A 543 46.39 26.00 -30.67
N ASN A 544 45.21 26.24 -30.09
CA ASN A 544 44.80 27.60 -29.75
C ASN A 544 43.93 27.78 -28.49
N SER A 545 44.32 27.24 -27.33
CA SER A 545 44.12 27.91 -26.01
C SER A 545 44.47 26.99 -24.83
N PRO A 546 45.11 27.52 -23.76
CA PRO A 546 45.48 26.81 -22.54
C PRO A 546 44.32 26.57 -21.57
N LYS A 547 44.48 25.54 -20.73
CA LYS A 547 43.82 25.30 -19.42
C LYS A 547 42.31 25.63 -19.32
N TYR A 548 41.45 24.62 -19.41
CA TYR A 548 40.24 24.41 -18.59
C TYR A 548 39.87 22.92 -18.75
N GLY A 549 39.56 22.11 -17.74
CA GLY A 549 38.98 22.44 -16.45
C GLY A 549 37.49 22.06 -16.44
N GLY A 550 37.22 20.77 -16.16
CA GLY A 550 35.98 20.20 -15.60
C GLY A 550 34.61 20.63 -16.13
N LEU A 551 34.00 19.81 -17.00
CA LEU A 551 32.54 19.76 -17.18
C LEU A 551 31.99 18.48 -16.52
N SER A 552 32.04 18.43 -15.19
CA SER A 552 31.56 17.30 -14.37
C SER A 552 30.49 17.70 -13.34
N ALA A 553 30.16 18.98 -13.21
CA ALA A 553 29.38 19.48 -12.07
C ALA A 553 27.86 19.30 -12.21
N GLN A 554 27.34 18.97 -13.40
CA GLN A 554 25.89 19.00 -13.65
C GLN A 554 25.17 17.66 -13.37
N TYR A 555 25.92 16.56 -13.26
CA TYR A 555 25.37 15.25 -12.86
C TYR A 555 25.42 15.02 -11.34
N ALA A 556 26.34 15.69 -10.62
CA ALA A 556 26.51 15.51 -9.18
C ALA A 556 25.38 16.11 -8.32
N LEU A 557 24.67 17.13 -8.82
CA LEU A 557 23.68 17.88 -8.04
C LEU A 557 22.33 17.13 -7.92
N LEU A 558 22.00 16.26 -8.88
CA LEU A 558 20.74 15.50 -8.87
C LEU A 558 20.85 14.22 -8.00
N GLU A 559 22.04 13.62 -7.92
CA GLU A 559 22.30 12.44 -7.07
C GLU A 559 22.44 12.81 -5.59
N TYR A 560 22.98 14.00 -5.27
CA TYR A 560 23.13 14.46 -3.88
C TYR A 560 21.79 14.75 -3.18
N ALA A 561 20.72 15.04 -3.94
CA ALA A 561 19.41 15.39 -3.39
C ALA A 561 18.53 14.17 -3.04
N SER A 562 18.95 12.95 -3.37
CA SER A 562 18.08 11.76 -3.34
C SER A 562 18.40 10.74 -2.25
N GLY A 563 19.45 10.96 -1.42
CA GLY A 563 19.86 10.02 -0.36
C GLY A 563 20.23 8.61 -0.87
N ALA A 564 20.40 8.43 -2.18
CA ALA A 564 20.77 7.17 -2.80
C ALA A 564 22.29 6.97 -2.70
N PRO A 565 22.78 5.74 -2.45
CA PRO A 565 24.21 5.48 -2.41
C PRO A 565 24.84 5.76 -3.78
N VAL A 566 25.98 6.46 -3.76
CA VAL A 566 26.75 6.82 -4.95
C VAL A 566 27.10 5.57 -5.76
N GLN A 567 26.75 5.57 -7.04
CA GLN A 567 27.07 4.48 -7.95
C GLN A 567 28.51 4.62 -8.45
N PHE A 568 29.40 3.70 -8.04
CA PHE A 568 30.78 3.65 -8.52
C PHE A 568 30.90 2.78 -9.78
N SER A 569 31.82 3.13 -10.67
CA SER A 569 32.11 2.28 -11.82
C SER A 569 32.78 0.97 -11.40
N TYR A 570 32.56 -0.10 -12.17
CA TYR A 570 33.20 -1.39 -11.90
C TYR A 570 34.73 -1.29 -11.80
N LYS A 571 35.35 -0.45 -12.63
CA LYS A 571 36.80 -0.24 -12.66
C LYS A 571 37.32 0.41 -11.37
N GLU A 572 36.56 1.35 -10.81
CA GLU A 572 36.87 1.97 -9.52
C GLU A 572 36.70 0.96 -8.39
N LEU A 573 35.61 0.20 -8.37
CA LEU A 573 35.37 -0.84 -7.37
C LEU A 573 36.44 -1.93 -7.41
N GLN A 574 36.84 -2.39 -8.60
CA GLN A 574 37.88 -3.39 -8.78
C GLN A 574 39.24 -2.88 -8.30
N ARG A 575 39.57 -1.61 -8.58
CA ARG A 575 40.82 -0.97 -8.11
C ARG A 575 40.82 -0.83 -6.59
N SER A 576 39.73 -0.35 -6.00
CA SER A 576 39.61 -0.07 -4.57
C SER A 576 39.56 -1.35 -3.72
N THR A 577 38.93 -2.41 -4.22
CA THR A 577 38.85 -3.73 -3.54
C THR A 577 40.05 -4.65 -3.83
N LYS A 578 41.08 -4.16 -4.54
CA LYS A 578 42.24 -4.96 -5.00
C LYS A 578 41.81 -6.24 -5.74
N GLY A 579 40.82 -6.12 -6.62
CA GLY A 579 40.25 -7.24 -7.36
C GLY A 579 39.28 -8.09 -6.53
N PHE A 580 38.49 -7.47 -5.65
CA PHE A 580 37.48 -8.15 -4.83
C PHE A 580 38.03 -9.28 -3.94
N LYS A 581 39.28 -9.14 -3.49
CA LYS A 581 40.01 -10.20 -2.77
C LYS A 581 39.43 -10.52 -1.39
N ASP A 582 38.96 -9.49 -0.66
CA ASP A 582 38.51 -9.62 0.73
C ASP A 582 36.98 -9.62 0.83
N LYS A 583 36.33 -10.77 0.56
CA LYS A 583 34.88 -10.94 0.74
C LYS A 583 34.51 -11.02 2.23
N LEU A 584 33.58 -10.19 2.67
CA LEU A 584 33.06 -10.14 4.04
C LEU A 584 31.83 -11.04 4.23
N GLY A 585 31.01 -11.20 3.19
CA GLY A 585 29.81 -12.04 3.23
C GLY A 585 29.03 -12.02 1.91
N ALA A 586 27.98 -12.83 1.81
CA ALA A 586 27.01 -12.77 0.71
C ALA A 586 25.60 -13.15 1.21
N GLY A 587 24.59 -12.47 0.68
CA GLY A 587 23.17 -12.74 0.96
C GLY A 587 22.28 -12.38 -0.23
N GLY A 588 20.96 -12.30 -0.01
CA GLY A 588 19.96 -12.00 -1.06
C GLY A 588 20.14 -10.63 -1.75
N PHE A 589 20.94 -9.74 -1.16
CA PHE A 589 21.27 -8.42 -1.69
C PHE A 589 22.68 -8.33 -2.29
N GLY A 590 23.37 -9.46 -2.48
CA GLY A 590 24.68 -9.53 -3.13
C GLY A 590 25.85 -9.84 -2.20
N ALA A 591 27.07 -9.76 -2.74
CA ALA A 591 28.31 -10.01 -2.03
C ALA A 591 28.94 -8.70 -1.52
N VAL A 592 29.37 -8.69 -0.27
CA VAL A 592 30.00 -7.52 0.38
C VAL A 592 31.51 -7.73 0.44
N TYR A 593 32.27 -6.72 0.03
CA TYR A 593 33.74 -6.76 -0.02
C TYR A 593 34.35 -5.63 0.80
N ARG A 594 35.47 -5.91 1.47
CA ARG A 594 36.23 -4.90 2.21
C ARG A 594 37.12 -4.10 1.27
N VAL A 595 37.04 -2.78 1.39
CA VAL A 595 37.87 -1.83 0.62
C VAL A 595 39.07 -1.37 1.45
N SER A 596 38.87 -1.08 2.74
CA SER A 596 39.89 -0.60 3.69
C SER A 596 39.49 -0.95 5.14
N GLY A 597 40.34 -0.62 6.12
CA GLY A 597 40.09 -0.89 7.54
C GLY A 597 40.44 -2.30 8.05
N ARG A 598 40.27 -2.47 9.37
CA ARG A 598 40.47 -3.72 10.13
C ARG A 598 39.13 -4.44 10.35
N ARG A 599 39.14 -5.76 10.57
CA ARG A 599 37.87 -6.47 10.87
C ARG A 599 37.43 -6.14 12.29
N ASN A 600 36.11 -6.08 12.52
CA ASN A 600 35.53 -5.76 13.82
C ASN A 600 36.04 -6.67 14.95
N PHE A 601 36.25 -7.96 14.64
CA PHE A 601 36.74 -8.98 15.56
C PHE A 601 38.26 -9.20 15.51
N GLU A 602 39.00 -8.36 14.77
CA GLU A 602 40.45 -8.48 14.66
C GLU A 602 41.12 -8.14 16.00
N VAL A 603 41.97 -9.05 16.47
CA VAL A 603 42.76 -8.87 17.69
C VAL A 603 44.21 -8.66 17.27
N SER A 604 44.79 -7.52 17.65
CA SER A 604 46.16 -7.16 17.28
C SER A 604 46.96 -6.72 18.50
N VAL A 605 48.29 -6.75 18.41
CA VAL A 605 49.17 -6.22 19.46
C VAL A 605 48.90 -4.71 19.66
N GLY A 606 48.62 -3.98 18.57
CA GLY A 606 48.26 -2.56 18.61
C GLY A 606 46.89 -2.24 19.20
N THR A 607 46.04 -3.24 19.46
CA THR A 607 44.75 -3.09 20.16
C THR A 607 44.80 -3.65 21.59
N ASN A 608 46.00 -3.79 22.18
CA ASN A 608 46.21 -4.40 23.50
C ASN A 608 45.56 -5.79 23.64
N ARG A 609 45.59 -6.61 22.58
CA ARG A 609 44.94 -7.94 22.53
C ARG A 609 43.41 -7.92 22.76
N LYS A 610 42.75 -6.77 22.56
CA LYS A 610 41.29 -6.66 22.53
C LYS A 610 40.76 -6.71 21.09
N LYS A 611 39.48 -7.07 20.93
CA LYS A 611 38.75 -6.93 19.66
C LYS A 611 38.77 -5.46 19.23
N PHE A 612 38.88 -5.21 17.93
CA PHE A 612 38.93 -3.86 17.37
C PHE A 612 37.74 -2.99 17.81
N SER A 613 36.50 -3.51 17.86
CA SER A 613 35.34 -2.76 18.40
C SER A 613 35.54 -2.25 19.82
N MET A 614 36.05 -3.12 20.71
CA MET A 614 36.23 -2.79 22.12
C MET A 614 37.31 -1.74 22.30
N TRP A 615 38.43 -1.92 21.62
CA TRP A 615 39.52 -0.93 21.64
C TRP A 615 39.07 0.41 21.05
N ALA A 616 38.35 0.40 19.93
CA ALA A 616 37.84 1.62 19.31
C ALA A 616 36.83 2.34 20.21
N TYR A 617 35.97 1.62 20.92
CA TYR A 617 35.02 2.21 21.86
C TYR A 617 35.74 2.85 23.05
N GLU A 618 36.78 2.19 23.61
CA GLU A 618 37.61 2.77 24.68
C GLU A 618 38.33 4.05 24.24
N GLU A 619 38.85 4.09 23.02
CA GLU A 619 39.50 5.29 22.47
C GLU A 619 38.50 6.40 22.16
N TYR A 620 37.28 6.05 21.72
CA TYR A 620 36.17 6.99 21.56
C TYR A 620 35.77 7.62 22.89
N GLU A 621 35.63 6.81 23.96
CA GLU A 621 35.31 7.33 25.30
C GLU A 621 36.42 8.21 25.88
N ARG A 622 37.67 8.01 25.48
CA ARG A 622 38.81 8.87 25.83
C ARG A 622 38.88 10.15 24.99
N GLY A 623 38.00 10.32 24.00
CA GLY A 623 38.02 11.44 23.07
C GLY A 623 39.13 11.35 22.01
N LEU A 624 39.79 10.20 21.87
CA LEU A 624 40.91 9.97 20.95
C LEU A 624 40.42 9.41 19.60
N VAL A 625 39.39 10.04 19.02
CA VAL A 625 38.72 9.57 17.78
C VAL A 625 39.69 9.43 16.60
N HIS A 626 40.72 10.27 16.52
CA HIS A 626 41.74 10.22 15.48
C HIS A 626 42.57 8.91 15.49
N SER A 627 42.70 8.22 16.64
CA SER A 627 43.45 6.96 16.71
C SER A 627 42.70 5.81 16.02
N ILE A 628 41.37 5.92 15.92
CA ILE A 628 40.48 4.91 15.35
C ILE A 628 40.50 4.94 13.81
N VAL A 629 40.74 6.12 13.22
CA VAL A 629 40.73 6.34 11.77
C VAL A 629 41.89 5.59 11.09
N ASP A 630 41.59 4.95 9.96
CA ASP A 630 42.61 4.28 9.15
C ASP A 630 43.66 5.31 8.68
N THR A 631 44.94 5.05 8.92
CA THR A 631 46.06 5.97 8.59
C THR A 631 46.19 6.27 7.10
N ARG A 632 45.50 5.50 6.24
CA ARG A 632 45.41 5.79 4.81
C ARG A 632 44.47 6.97 4.51
N LEU A 633 43.49 7.23 5.37
CA LEU A 633 42.52 8.32 5.24
C LEU A 633 43.08 9.66 5.76
N THR A 634 44.04 9.64 6.69
CA THR A 634 44.70 10.84 7.24
C THR A 634 45.62 11.58 6.26
N THR A 635 45.66 11.16 4.99
CA THR A 635 46.43 11.83 3.92
C THR A 635 45.68 12.99 3.26
N HIS A 636 44.38 13.15 3.55
CA HIS A 636 43.51 14.20 3.04
C HIS A 636 42.94 15.01 4.23
N GLU A 637 42.47 16.25 4.01
CA GLU A 637 41.73 17.02 5.03
C GLU A 637 40.42 16.29 5.34
N VAL A 638 40.41 15.50 6.41
CA VAL A 638 39.23 14.76 6.87
C VAL A 638 38.49 15.59 7.91
N ASP A 639 37.21 15.82 7.68
CA ASP A 639 36.31 16.45 8.66
C ASP A 639 36.13 15.53 9.88
N ILE A 640 36.74 15.93 11.00
CA ILE A 640 36.70 15.17 12.25
C ILE A 640 35.29 15.09 12.83
N GLU A 641 34.41 16.05 12.54
CA GLU A 641 33.02 16.00 12.99
C GLU A 641 32.26 14.89 12.25
N GLN A 642 32.44 14.78 10.94
CA GLN A 642 31.86 13.69 10.14
C GLN A 642 32.42 12.33 10.52
N VAL A 643 33.71 12.24 10.82
CA VAL A 643 34.35 11.02 11.32
C VAL A 643 33.77 10.60 12.66
N THR A 644 33.63 11.54 13.59
CA THR A 644 33.07 11.27 14.92
C THR A 644 31.65 10.73 14.79
N ARG A 645 30.83 11.39 13.96
CA ARG A 645 29.47 10.95 13.63
C ARG A 645 29.44 9.54 13.03
N ALA A 646 30.30 9.26 12.05
CA ALA A 646 30.39 7.93 11.44
C ALA A 646 30.79 6.84 12.44
N ILE A 647 31.68 7.15 13.38
CA ILE A 647 32.11 6.24 14.45
C ILE A 647 30.96 5.96 15.43
N GLU A 648 30.20 6.97 15.82
CA GLU A 648 29.02 6.80 16.69
C GLU A 648 27.93 5.95 16.03
N VAL A 649 27.62 6.22 14.75
CA VAL A 649 26.71 5.38 13.95
C VAL A 649 27.23 3.94 13.88
N SER A 650 28.54 3.75 13.71
CA SER A 650 29.12 2.42 13.63
C SER A 650 28.91 1.62 14.92
N PHE A 651 29.03 2.25 16.09
CA PHE A 651 28.77 1.58 17.37
C PHE A 651 27.30 1.17 17.54
N TRP A 652 26.35 1.99 17.09
CA TRP A 652 24.94 1.60 17.04
C TRP A 652 24.67 0.41 16.10
N CYS A 653 25.38 0.33 14.97
CA CYS A 653 25.19 -0.74 13.98
C CYS A 653 25.77 -2.09 14.43
N ILE A 654 26.78 -2.11 15.29
CA ILE A 654 27.47 -3.34 15.72
C ILE A 654 26.93 -3.96 17.01
N GLN A 655 25.86 -3.40 17.60
CA GLN A 655 25.26 -3.93 18.84
C GLN A 655 24.87 -5.40 18.69
N GLU A 656 25.05 -6.22 19.73
CA GLU A 656 24.76 -7.67 19.62
C GLU A 656 23.26 -7.93 19.42
N GLN A 657 22.39 -7.17 20.10
CA GLN A 657 20.94 -7.31 19.99
C GLN A 657 20.41 -6.60 18.71
N PRO A 658 19.72 -7.30 17.80
CA PRO A 658 19.17 -6.70 16.59
C PRO A 658 18.18 -5.55 16.86
N SER A 659 17.43 -5.61 17.96
CA SER A 659 16.47 -4.57 18.37
C SER A 659 17.13 -3.24 18.75
N GLN A 660 18.41 -3.24 19.10
CA GLN A 660 19.18 -2.04 19.43
C GLN A 660 19.85 -1.43 18.20
N ARG A 661 19.85 -2.13 17.05
CA ARG A 661 20.43 -1.62 15.81
C ARG A 661 19.42 -0.72 15.09
N PRO A 662 19.81 0.49 14.66
CA PRO A 662 18.94 1.35 13.87
C PRO A 662 18.64 0.74 12.49
N SER A 663 17.48 1.08 11.92
CA SER A 663 17.18 0.74 10.52
C SER A 663 18.11 1.50 9.57
N MET A 664 18.35 0.97 8.36
CA MET A 664 19.22 1.64 7.38
C MET A 664 18.76 3.06 7.03
N GLY A 665 17.44 3.32 7.00
CA GLY A 665 16.91 4.67 6.80
C GLY A 665 17.29 5.62 7.94
N LYS A 666 17.23 5.15 9.20
CA LYS A 666 17.69 5.92 10.36
C LYS A 666 19.21 6.13 10.35
N VAL A 667 19.97 5.11 9.93
CA VAL A 667 21.43 5.20 9.76
C VAL A 667 21.82 6.31 8.77
N LEU A 668 21.12 6.41 7.63
CA LEU A 668 21.38 7.47 6.64
C LEU A 668 21.11 8.86 7.23
N GLN A 669 19.96 9.04 7.89
CA GLN A 669 19.63 10.31 8.55
C GLN A 669 20.63 10.70 9.66
N MET A 670 21.16 9.70 10.38
CA MET A 670 22.23 9.92 11.37
C MET A 670 23.54 10.33 10.72
N LEU A 671 23.94 9.72 9.59
CA LEU A 671 25.17 10.09 8.86
C LEU A 671 25.06 11.46 8.20
N GLU A 672 23.90 11.80 7.63
CA GLU A 672 23.60 13.10 7.02
C GLU A 672 23.50 14.23 8.06
N GLY A 673 23.41 13.90 9.36
CA GLY A 673 23.29 14.88 10.44
C GLY A 673 21.90 15.50 10.58
N ILE A 674 20.87 14.84 10.03
CA ILE A 674 19.46 15.25 10.17
C ILE A 674 18.97 14.94 11.59
N ILE A 675 19.48 13.86 12.19
CA ILE A 675 19.13 13.41 13.54
C ILE A 675 20.37 13.46 14.43
N ALA A 676 20.22 13.99 15.65
CA ALA A 676 21.26 13.96 16.67
C ALA A 676 21.52 12.53 17.14
N ILE A 677 22.79 12.14 17.26
CA ILE A 677 23.17 10.79 17.66
C ILE A 677 23.31 10.75 19.18
N GLU A 678 22.49 9.91 19.83
CA GLU A 678 22.67 9.59 21.25
C GLU A 678 23.94 8.76 21.46
N LYS A 679 24.58 8.90 22.62
CA LYS A 679 25.80 8.15 22.95
C LYS A 679 25.53 6.64 22.84
N PRO A 680 26.24 5.91 21.96
CA PRO A 680 26.01 4.48 21.77
C PRO A 680 26.44 3.67 23.00
N PRO A 681 25.75 2.56 23.33
CA PRO A 681 26.19 1.67 24.40
C PRO A 681 27.47 0.91 24.01
N ALA A 682 28.27 0.53 25.02
CA ALA A 682 29.48 -0.24 24.81
C ALA A 682 29.18 -1.57 24.12
N PRO A 683 29.95 -1.96 23.09
CA PRO A 683 29.85 -3.30 22.51
C PRO A 683 30.01 -4.33 23.63
N ASN A 684 29.00 -5.17 23.85
CA ASN A 684 28.96 -6.24 24.86
C ASN A 684 28.73 -5.79 26.34
N ALA A 685 28.04 -4.68 26.59
CA ALA A 685 27.53 -4.39 27.94
C ALA A 685 26.43 -5.40 28.34
N ARG A 686 26.77 -6.36 29.20
CA ARG A 686 25.82 -7.27 29.84
C ARG A 686 24.99 -6.43 30.83
N THR A 687 23.71 -6.23 30.57
CA THR A 687 22.82 -5.50 31.49
C THR A 687 22.70 -6.28 32.80
N GLU A 688 23.29 -5.76 33.88
CA GLU A 688 23.11 -6.27 35.24
C GLU A 688 21.69 -5.98 35.71
N GLY A 689 20.80 -6.97 35.56
CA GLY A 689 19.55 -7.08 36.31
C GLY A 689 19.72 -8.11 37.41
N SER A 690 19.93 -7.65 38.65
CA SER A 690 19.97 -8.48 39.85
C SER A 690 18.57 -8.95 40.23
N VAL A 691 18.26 -10.24 40.06
CA VAL A 691 17.44 -11.05 41.00
C VAL A 691 17.93 -12.51 40.95
N GLY A 692 18.54 -12.92 42.06
CA GLY A 692 18.69 -14.27 42.64
C GLY A 692 18.67 -15.53 41.74
N GLY A 693 19.81 -16.22 41.68
CA GLY A 693 19.88 -17.63 41.26
C GLY A 693 21.30 -18.14 41.09
N THR A 694 21.86 -18.72 42.15
CA THR A 694 23.13 -19.46 42.17
C THR A 694 23.20 -20.58 41.14
N SER A 695 24.24 -20.61 40.29
CA SER A 695 25.07 -21.80 40.06
C SER A 695 26.31 -21.50 39.22
N ILE A 696 27.46 -21.83 39.82
CA ILE A 696 28.80 -21.98 39.28
C ILE A 696 28.79 -22.86 38.02
N TRP A 697 29.54 -22.53 36.95
CA TRP A 697 30.45 -23.46 36.24
C TRP A 697 31.44 -22.69 35.33
N ASN A 698 32.66 -23.22 35.32
CA ASN A 698 33.91 -22.65 34.82
C ASN A 698 33.97 -22.40 33.32
N ALA A 699 34.75 -21.38 32.95
CA ALA A 699 35.25 -21.17 31.60
C ALA A 699 36.39 -22.14 31.29
N SER A 700 36.27 -22.87 30.18
CA SER A 700 37.41 -23.32 29.38
C SER A 700 37.09 -23.13 27.91
N SER A 701 37.94 -22.34 27.26
CA SER A 701 37.87 -21.95 25.86
C SER A 701 38.36 -23.06 24.94
N SER A 702 37.60 -23.40 23.90
CA SER A 702 38.16 -23.78 22.60
C SER A 702 37.21 -23.37 21.47
N ILE A 703 37.80 -22.83 20.42
CA ILE A 703 37.17 -22.17 19.27
C ILE A 703 37.05 -23.17 18.11
N SER A 704 35.92 -23.21 17.40
CA SER A 704 35.76 -23.15 15.92
C SER A 704 34.31 -23.55 15.50
N PRO A 705 33.90 -23.42 14.23
CA PRO A 705 33.27 -22.27 13.59
C PRO A 705 31.75 -22.49 13.35
N LEU A 706 30.89 -21.49 13.58
CA LEU A 706 29.46 -21.63 13.29
C LEU A 706 29.12 -21.16 11.87
N SER A 707 28.75 -22.13 11.03
CA SER A 707 28.15 -21.99 9.72
C SER A 707 26.74 -21.41 9.81
N THR A 708 26.43 -20.46 8.91
CA THR A 708 25.08 -20.00 8.60
C THR A 708 24.27 -21.12 7.96
N PHE A 709 23.21 -21.60 8.63
CA PHE A 709 22.13 -22.36 8.02
C PHE A 709 20.85 -21.52 8.03
N ALA A 710 20.23 -21.42 6.86
CA ALA A 710 18.91 -20.86 6.64
C ALA A 710 17.82 -21.78 7.25
N PRO A 711 16.66 -21.27 7.68
CA PRO A 711 15.58 -22.13 8.13
C PRO A 711 14.88 -22.75 6.93
N SER A 712 15.08 -24.06 6.77
CA SER A 712 14.19 -24.95 6.03
C SER A 712 12.91 -25.18 6.83
N VAL A 713 11.77 -25.01 6.17
CA VAL A 713 10.44 -25.40 6.65
C VAL A 713 10.43 -26.94 6.79
N GLN A 714 10.20 -27.44 8.00
CA GLN A 714 9.95 -28.87 8.25
C GLN A 714 8.45 -29.14 8.24
N GLU A 715 8.06 -30.07 7.37
CA GLU A 715 6.80 -30.81 7.41
C GLU A 715 6.68 -31.58 8.72
N GLN A 716 5.55 -31.42 9.42
CA GLN A 716 5.18 -32.30 10.52
C GLN A 716 4.49 -33.54 9.96
N SER A 717 5.20 -34.66 10.04
CA SER A 717 4.65 -36.00 9.93
C SER A 717 3.87 -36.34 11.21
N PHE A 718 2.58 -36.59 11.08
CA PHE A 718 1.80 -37.24 12.13
C PHE A 718 2.05 -38.75 12.08
N SER A 719 2.69 -39.27 13.11
CA SER A 719 2.88 -40.70 13.33
C SER A 719 1.58 -41.35 13.81
N SER A 720 1.25 -42.45 13.16
CA SER A 720 0.15 -43.37 13.43
C SER A 720 0.22 -43.95 14.84
N ALA A 721 -0.83 -43.72 15.64
CA ALA A 721 -1.08 -44.47 16.87
C ALA A 721 -1.84 -45.77 16.53
N SER A 722 -1.23 -46.90 16.86
CA SER A 722 -1.83 -48.23 16.84
C SER A 722 -2.80 -48.39 18.01
N MET A 723 -4.10 -48.52 17.72
CA MET A 723 -5.09 -49.04 18.65
C MET A 723 -5.62 -50.38 18.14
N GLN A 724 -5.52 -51.37 19.02
CA GLN A 724 -5.90 -52.77 18.82
C GLN A 724 -7.40 -52.89 18.50
N MET A 725 -7.69 -53.69 17.47
CA MET A 725 -9.03 -54.12 17.10
C MET A 725 -9.43 -55.30 18.02
N GLY A 726 -10.53 -55.12 18.75
CA GLY A 726 -11.21 -56.19 19.47
C GLY A 726 -12.11 -56.97 18.53
N ASP A 727 -12.07 -58.29 18.66
CA ASP A 727 -12.89 -59.27 17.96
C ASP A 727 -14.39 -59.01 18.14
N ILE A 728 -15.13 -58.90 17.03
CA ILE A 728 -16.57 -59.20 16.98
C ILE A 728 -16.82 -60.10 15.78
N SER A 729 -17.34 -61.28 16.10
CA SER A 729 -17.69 -62.41 15.26
C SER A 729 -18.78 -62.07 14.23
N SER A 730 -18.60 -62.54 13.00
CA SER A 730 -19.64 -62.62 11.98
C SER A 730 -20.21 -64.04 11.94
N VAL A 731 -21.54 -64.14 12.07
CA VAL A 731 -22.34 -65.34 11.83
C VAL A 731 -22.58 -65.44 10.32
N SER A 732 -22.13 -66.52 9.71
CA SER A 732 -22.49 -66.94 8.35
C SER A 732 -23.61 -67.97 8.44
N SER A 733 -24.71 -67.73 7.72
CA SER A 733 -25.67 -68.78 7.34
C SER A 733 -25.71 -68.88 5.81
N LYS A 734 -25.25 -70.00 5.28
CA LYS A 734 -25.61 -70.50 3.95
C LYS A 734 -25.89 -71.99 4.12
N ASP A 735 -27.14 -72.36 3.86
CA ASP A 735 -27.53 -73.73 3.55
C ASP A 735 -28.06 -73.75 2.11
N ASN A 736 -27.60 -74.78 1.39
CA ASN A 736 -27.88 -75.23 0.02
C ASN A 736 -27.14 -74.55 -1.15
#